data_AF-A0A8X6F0F3-F1
#
_entry.id   AF-A0A8X6F0F3-F1
#
_cell.length_a   1.000
_cell.length_b   1.000
_cell.length_c   1.000
_cell.angle_alpha   90.00
_cell.angle_beta   90.00
_cell.angle_gamma   90.00
#
_symmetry.space_group_name_H-M   'P 1'
#
loop_
_entity.id
_entity.type
_entity.pdbx_description
1 polymer ?
#
loop_
_entity_poly.entity_id
_entity_poly.type
_entity_poly.pdbx_seq_one_letter_code
_entity_poly.pdbx_strand_id
1 'polypeptide(L)'
;MESVKLLNRRRSNLRGQLTKLAKALAEETPTDPAELQAKLDFIVKLQEKFELLKDEYYRTVPEEDFEEIESSLAEMDDEIQKIERGGMNLHKWCSNVPQFNEQDIFPFDRKSEQINTVKTLGLLWNSFSDTFMYKVSVSKTPRFTKRDVLSQISRIYDPLGLLTPVNSKAKIFMQQLWLLKLTWDEILPSELSHQWEAFIDTLQYLEAISVPRCVLLTSVKSIIVQGFADASSKAYGAVVYIQAVSKTGETRSQLLCSKSRVAPLKMMAIPRLELAACLLLVKLTIKVLAALKERVDSGKLWTDSSIALSWINTSPHLLKTFVANRVSQIQQLSKDFQWRHISSECNPADTLSRGLDAKTLAACELWWSGPGPSTLDISTQDAVEIPIISSDKLYCAELKTVSKVTLTTHSSDFFEHLLNLTNDFEKLIRILAFIFRFIYNCRYEKETGFLSREEFARAEVPIIPAYLYELHHEHDLEVLNASEFTSKSVVTESLPMESPEGDQVTTTESLKQICDRLQDKEGITPAPTRRRKQRVNPQKKPITEASTETGPPTTTLSPEMKELRHHELVEESVEVGIMFASKPIVQAITNPFIGPLTNRIGYSIPMFTGFVIMFLSTLLFAMGTNYAILFIARSLQGVGSACTSVAGMGMLAAFYPDDRERGNAMALALGGLALGVMIGPPFGGVMYEFVGRAAPFLVLAFLSLFDGRKKLFFYWFYAMMDKTFQFNGL
;
A
#
# COMPACT_ATOMS: atom_id res chain seq x y z
N MET A 1 -45.14 -34.23 -27.14
CA MET A 1 -43.98 -34.82 -27.85
C MET A 1 -44.33 -35.26 -29.28
N GLU A 2 -45.41 -36.03 -29.52
CA GLU A 2 -45.82 -36.40 -30.88
C GLU A 2 -46.20 -35.21 -31.77
N SER A 3 -46.92 -34.22 -31.23
CA SER A 3 -47.25 -32.98 -31.93
C SER A 3 -46.01 -32.24 -32.43
N VAL A 4 -44.94 -32.17 -31.62
CA VAL A 4 -43.64 -31.60 -32.00
C VAL A 4 -42.94 -32.43 -33.09
N LYS A 5 -43.00 -33.78 -33.02
CA LYS A 5 -42.47 -34.64 -34.09
C LYS A 5 -43.26 -34.48 -35.41
N LEU A 6 -44.58 -34.31 -35.34
CA LEU A 6 -45.45 -34.07 -36.50
C LEU A 6 -45.17 -32.69 -37.13
N LEU A 7 -45.02 -31.65 -36.31
CA LEU A 7 -44.65 -30.30 -36.73
C LEU A 7 -43.25 -30.26 -37.36
N ASN A 8 -42.24 -30.89 -36.73
CA ASN A 8 -40.91 -31.00 -37.32
C ASN A 8 -40.89 -31.79 -38.64
N ARG A 9 -41.73 -32.83 -38.78
CA ARG A 9 -41.94 -33.50 -40.08
C ARG A 9 -42.56 -32.58 -41.13
N ARG A 10 -43.54 -31.76 -40.77
CA ARG A 10 -44.16 -30.77 -41.68
C ARG A 10 -43.17 -29.67 -42.06
N ARG A 11 -42.42 -29.11 -41.10
CA ARG A 11 -41.34 -28.11 -41.32
C ARG A 11 -40.26 -28.66 -42.25
N SER A 12 -39.81 -29.90 -42.04
CA SER A 12 -38.81 -30.56 -42.88
C SER A 12 -39.32 -30.83 -44.31
N ASN A 13 -40.57 -31.31 -44.46
CA ASN A 13 -41.18 -31.54 -45.77
C ASN A 13 -41.32 -30.22 -46.56
N LEU A 14 -41.84 -29.16 -45.93
CA LEU A 14 -41.97 -27.83 -46.55
C LEU A 14 -40.61 -27.23 -46.93
N ARG A 15 -39.59 -27.31 -46.06
CA ARG A 15 -38.22 -26.87 -46.39
C ARG A 15 -37.63 -27.66 -47.57
N GLY A 16 -37.89 -28.97 -47.63
CA GLY A 16 -37.49 -29.83 -48.74
C GLY A 16 -38.19 -29.48 -50.07
N GLN A 17 -39.46 -29.11 -50.04
CA GLN A 17 -40.19 -28.60 -51.21
C GLN A 17 -39.62 -27.25 -51.67
N LEU A 18 -39.40 -26.32 -50.75
CA LEU A 18 -38.88 -24.98 -51.05
C LEU A 18 -37.45 -25.05 -51.64
N THR A 19 -36.60 -25.94 -51.11
CA THR A 19 -35.25 -26.18 -51.65
C THR A 19 -35.29 -26.80 -53.05
N LYS A 20 -36.22 -27.72 -53.32
CA LYS A 20 -36.42 -28.28 -54.67
C LYS A 20 -36.93 -27.23 -55.66
N LEU A 21 -37.83 -26.35 -55.23
CA LEU A 21 -38.41 -25.29 -56.08
C LEU A 21 -37.37 -24.21 -56.38
N ALA A 22 -36.58 -23.80 -55.39
CA ALA A 22 -35.44 -22.90 -55.56
C ALA A 22 -34.36 -23.50 -56.48
N LYS A 23 -34.10 -24.80 -56.36
CA LYS A 23 -33.14 -25.50 -57.24
C LYS A 23 -33.66 -25.61 -58.69
N ALA A 24 -34.94 -25.92 -58.89
CA ALA A 24 -35.56 -25.90 -60.22
C ALA A 24 -35.53 -24.49 -60.86
N LEU A 25 -35.74 -23.43 -60.07
CA LEU A 25 -35.59 -22.03 -60.49
C LEU A 25 -34.13 -21.62 -60.80
N ALA A 26 -33.14 -22.36 -60.31
CA ALA A 26 -31.72 -22.13 -60.60
C ALA A 26 -31.21 -22.98 -61.78
N GLU A 27 -31.88 -24.09 -62.12
CA GLU A 27 -31.47 -25.03 -63.18
C GLU A 27 -32.16 -24.76 -64.53
N GLU A 28 -33.31 -24.07 -64.56
CA GLU A 28 -33.95 -23.59 -65.80
C GLU A 28 -34.21 -22.07 -65.74
N THR A 29 -33.64 -21.30 -66.67
CA THR A 29 -34.00 -19.88 -66.86
C THR A 29 -35.37 -19.77 -67.53
N PRO A 30 -36.43 -19.29 -66.86
CA PRO A 30 -37.74 -19.16 -67.49
C PRO A 30 -37.68 -18.06 -68.55
N THR A 31 -38.06 -18.39 -69.78
CA THR A 31 -38.06 -17.46 -70.92
C THR A 31 -39.25 -16.50 -70.94
N ASP A 32 -40.25 -16.71 -70.07
CA ASP A 32 -41.42 -15.85 -69.94
C ASP A 32 -41.45 -15.13 -68.56
N PRO A 33 -41.39 -13.79 -68.52
CA PRO A 33 -41.49 -13.00 -67.29
C PRO A 33 -42.76 -13.27 -66.47
N ALA A 34 -43.88 -13.63 -67.11
CA ALA A 34 -45.14 -13.91 -66.42
C ALA A 34 -45.06 -15.18 -65.55
N GLU A 35 -44.33 -16.20 -66.01
CA GLU A 35 -44.13 -17.43 -65.26
C GLU A 35 -43.17 -17.22 -64.06
N LEU A 36 -42.14 -16.38 -64.24
CA LEU A 36 -41.25 -15.98 -63.16
C LEU A 36 -42.01 -15.21 -62.07
N GLN A 37 -42.86 -14.24 -62.45
CA GLN A 37 -43.68 -13.48 -61.50
C GLN A 37 -44.67 -14.39 -60.77
N ALA A 38 -45.34 -15.32 -61.46
CA ALA A 38 -46.25 -16.27 -60.82
C ALA A 38 -45.54 -17.20 -59.81
N LYS A 39 -44.31 -17.64 -60.12
CA LYS A 39 -43.47 -18.40 -59.17
C LYS A 39 -43.03 -17.54 -57.98
N LEU A 40 -42.71 -16.26 -58.19
CA LEU A 40 -42.33 -15.32 -57.13
C LEU A 40 -43.51 -15.01 -56.19
N ASP A 41 -44.68 -14.69 -56.73
CA ASP A 41 -45.91 -14.45 -55.97
C ASP A 41 -46.34 -15.69 -55.16
N PHE A 42 -46.10 -16.89 -55.68
CA PHE A 42 -46.32 -18.13 -54.95
C PHE A 42 -45.34 -18.30 -53.78
N ILE A 43 -44.07 -17.94 -53.96
CA ILE A 43 -43.06 -17.94 -52.88
C ILE A 43 -43.46 -16.94 -51.78
N VAL A 44 -43.87 -15.72 -52.14
CA VAL A 44 -44.32 -14.69 -51.18
C VAL A 44 -45.53 -15.18 -50.39
N LYS A 45 -46.56 -15.75 -51.05
CA LYS A 45 -47.71 -16.36 -50.34
C LYS A 45 -47.35 -17.56 -49.46
N LEU A 46 -46.26 -18.27 -49.78
CA LEU A 46 -45.74 -19.34 -48.92
C LEU A 46 -45.04 -18.77 -47.67
N GLN A 47 -44.31 -17.66 -47.81
CA GLN A 47 -43.70 -16.93 -46.69
C GLN A 47 -44.76 -16.33 -45.76
N GLU A 48 -45.80 -15.67 -46.29
CA GLU A 48 -46.89 -15.11 -45.46
C GLU A 48 -47.60 -16.20 -44.65
N LYS A 49 -47.85 -17.37 -45.26
CA LYS A 49 -48.41 -18.53 -44.55
C LYS A 49 -47.45 -19.13 -43.51
N PHE A 50 -46.15 -19.00 -43.69
CA PHE A 50 -45.15 -19.46 -42.73
C PHE A 50 -45.14 -18.58 -41.48
N GLU A 51 -45.14 -17.25 -41.65
CA GLU A 51 -45.20 -16.31 -40.52
C GLU A 51 -46.55 -16.39 -39.77
N LEU A 52 -47.69 -16.57 -40.46
CA LEU A 52 -48.98 -16.82 -39.79
C LEU A 52 -48.99 -18.11 -38.94
N LEU A 53 -48.39 -19.20 -39.44
CA LEU A 53 -48.24 -20.46 -38.70
C LEU A 53 -47.27 -20.36 -37.52
N LYS A 54 -46.31 -19.44 -37.61
CA LYS A 54 -45.33 -19.13 -36.58
C LYS A 54 -45.97 -18.31 -35.45
N ASP A 55 -46.71 -17.24 -35.78
CA ASP A 55 -47.50 -16.46 -34.80
C ASP A 55 -48.57 -17.29 -34.07
N GLU A 56 -49.24 -18.21 -34.77
CA GLU A 56 -50.23 -19.11 -34.15
C GLU A 56 -49.58 -20.17 -33.23
N TYR A 57 -48.31 -20.51 -33.47
CA TYR A 57 -47.53 -21.44 -32.66
C TYR A 57 -47.04 -20.79 -31.34
N TYR A 58 -46.49 -19.57 -31.39
CA TYR A 58 -45.97 -18.86 -30.21
C TYR A 58 -47.05 -18.60 -29.13
N ARG A 59 -48.32 -18.42 -29.51
CA ARG A 59 -49.41 -18.19 -28.53
C ARG A 59 -49.77 -19.35 -27.59
N THR A 60 -49.10 -20.51 -27.66
CA THR A 60 -49.57 -21.74 -27.00
C THR A 60 -48.55 -22.54 -26.19
N VAL A 61 -47.29 -22.09 -26.06
CA VAL A 61 -46.24 -22.80 -25.28
C VAL A 61 -45.44 -21.79 -24.44
N PRO A 62 -45.18 -22.03 -23.13
CA PRO A 62 -44.40 -21.10 -22.30
C PRO A 62 -42.93 -20.96 -22.75
N GLU A 63 -42.40 -19.73 -22.75
CA GLU A 63 -41.28 -19.30 -23.62
C GLU A 63 -39.87 -19.26 -22.99
N GLU A 64 -39.73 -19.30 -21.66
CA GLU A 64 -38.59 -18.68 -20.93
C GLU A 64 -37.15 -19.18 -21.24
N ASP A 65 -36.95 -20.33 -21.90
CA ASP A 65 -35.61 -20.85 -22.27
C ASP A 65 -35.37 -20.98 -23.80
N PHE A 66 -36.39 -20.85 -24.66
CA PHE A 66 -36.28 -21.27 -26.07
C PHE A 66 -35.97 -20.12 -27.04
N GLU A 67 -36.52 -18.92 -26.82
CA GLU A 67 -36.26 -17.74 -27.66
C GLU A 67 -34.81 -17.25 -27.51
N GLU A 68 -34.26 -17.25 -26.30
CA GLU A 68 -32.88 -16.80 -26.04
C GLU A 68 -31.85 -17.70 -26.76
N ILE A 69 -32.12 -19.01 -26.83
CA ILE A 69 -31.28 -19.97 -27.57
C ILE A 69 -31.41 -19.79 -29.09
N GLU A 70 -32.62 -19.63 -29.64
CA GLU A 70 -32.80 -19.38 -31.08
C GLU A 70 -32.24 -17.99 -31.50
N SER A 71 -32.33 -16.97 -30.64
CA SER A 71 -31.69 -15.66 -30.88
C SER A 71 -30.16 -15.75 -30.84
N SER A 72 -29.60 -16.43 -29.84
CA SER A 72 -28.16 -16.64 -29.72
C SER A 72 -27.58 -17.42 -30.90
N LEU A 73 -28.33 -18.42 -31.41
CA LEU A 73 -27.99 -19.15 -32.63
C LEU A 73 -27.92 -18.21 -33.85
N ALA A 74 -28.92 -17.34 -34.03
CA ALA A 74 -28.98 -16.41 -35.15
C ALA A 74 -27.87 -15.33 -35.10
N GLU A 75 -27.56 -14.80 -33.90
CA GLU A 75 -26.45 -13.86 -33.71
C GLU A 75 -25.09 -14.51 -34.00
N MET A 76 -24.89 -15.76 -33.59
CA MET A 76 -23.68 -16.52 -33.88
C MET A 76 -23.50 -16.79 -35.38
N ASP A 77 -24.56 -17.16 -36.10
CA ASP A 77 -24.50 -17.38 -37.55
C ASP A 77 -24.16 -16.08 -38.32
N ASP A 78 -24.62 -14.91 -37.85
CA ASP A 78 -24.27 -13.61 -38.44
C ASP A 78 -22.82 -13.18 -38.12
N GLU A 79 -22.33 -13.41 -36.89
CA GLU A 79 -20.90 -13.26 -36.54
C GLU A 79 -20.00 -14.13 -37.41
N ILE A 80 -20.34 -15.40 -37.59
CA ILE A 80 -19.61 -16.35 -38.46
C ILE A 80 -19.56 -15.82 -39.90
N GLN A 81 -20.69 -15.40 -40.48
CA GLN A 81 -20.73 -14.84 -41.82
C GLN A 81 -19.90 -13.56 -41.98
N LYS A 82 -19.81 -12.70 -40.96
CA LYS A 82 -18.93 -11.51 -41.00
C LYS A 82 -17.46 -11.90 -41.08
N ILE A 83 -17.05 -12.90 -40.29
CA ILE A 83 -15.67 -13.42 -40.25
C ILE A 83 -15.30 -14.07 -41.60
N GLU A 84 -16.20 -14.87 -42.18
CA GLU A 84 -16.02 -15.46 -43.52
C GLU A 84 -15.96 -14.42 -44.64
N ARG A 85 -16.83 -13.39 -44.61
CA ARG A 85 -16.76 -12.25 -45.55
C ARG A 85 -15.45 -11.45 -45.41
N GLY A 86 -14.82 -11.49 -44.24
CA GLY A 86 -13.47 -10.96 -44.00
C GLY A 86 -12.33 -11.85 -44.52
N GLY A 87 -12.62 -13.00 -45.14
CA GLY A 87 -11.63 -13.96 -45.62
C GLY A 87 -10.93 -14.74 -44.52
N MET A 88 -11.47 -14.74 -43.29
CA MET A 88 -10.92 -15.45 -42.15
C MET A 88 -11.68 -16.76 -41.94
N ASN A 89 -11.00 -17.90 -42.08
CA ASN A 89 -11.60 -19.21 -41.82
C ASN A 89 -11.48 -19.57 -40.33
N LEU A 90 -12.59 -19.94 -39.69
CA LEU A 90 -12.59 -20.40 -38.31
C LEU A 90 -11.86 -21.75 -38.18
N HIS A 91 -10.97 -21.84 -37.19
CA HIS A 91 -10.20 -23.04 -36.90
C HIS A 91 -10.32 -23.40 -35.42
N LYS A 92 -10.43 -24.70 -35.10
CA LYS A 92 -10.65 -25.24 -33.74
C LYS A 92 -11.99 -24.83 -33.09
N TRP A 93 -13.03 -24.68 -33.91
CA TRP A 93 -14.40 -24.46 -33.42
C TRP A 93 -14.89 -25.64 -32.58
N CYS A 94 -15.47 -25.37 -31.40
CA CYS A 94 -16.16 -26.35 -30.57
C CYS A 94 -17.03 -25.65 -29.52
N SER A 95 -18.21 -26.21 -29.23
CA SER A 95 -19.17 -25.72 -28.23
C SER A 95 -19.45 -26.79 -27.17
N ASN A 96 -19.87 -26.41 -25.96
CA ASN A 96 -20.40 -27.35 -24.97
C ASN A 96 -21.84 -27.80 -25.27
N VAL A 97 -22.55 -27.11 -26.17
CA VAL A 97 -23.90 -27.49 -26.60
C VAL A 97 -23.80 -28.36 -27.87
N PRO A 98 -24.23 -29.65 -27.84
CA PRO A 98 -24.00 -30.60 -28.95
C PRO A 98 -24.52 -30.16 -30.31
N GLN A 99 -25.63 -29.41 -30.34
CA GLN A 99 -26.29 -28.92 -31.56
C GLN A 99 -25.37 -28.05 -32.43
N PHE A 100 -24.41 -27.34 -31.82
CA PHE A 100 -23.42 -26.50 -32.51
C PHE A 100 -22.18 -27.29 -32.98
N ASN A 101 -22.06 -28.58 -32.62
CA ASN A 101 -20.97 -29.49 -33.00
C ASN A 101 -21.39 -30.53 -34.06
N GLU A 102 -22.68 -30.64 -34.36
CA GLU A 102 -23.26 -31.56 -35.36
C GLU A 102 -23.21 -31.00 -36.79
N GLN A 103 -22.93 -29.70 -36.93
CA GLN A 103 -22.74 -29.06 -38.23
C GLN A 103 -21.28 -29.25 -38.69
N ASP A 104 -21.06 -30.11 -39.69
CA ASP A 104 -19.77 -30.35 -40.39
C ASP A 104 -19.25 -29.12 -41.18
N ILE A 105 -19.73 -27.91 -40.88
CA ILE A 105 -19.38 -26.66 -41.55
C ILE A 105 -17.90 -26.30 -41.34
N PHE A 106 -17.32 -26.68 -40.20
CA PHE A 106 -15.90 -26.43 -39.89
C PHE A 106 -15.14 -27.76 -39.78
N PRO A 107 -14.34 -28.14 -40.80
CA PRO A 107 -13.58 -29.39 -40.79
C PRO A 107 -12.39 -29.29 -39.82
N PHE A 108 -12.65 -29.49 -38.53
CA PHE A 108 -11.61 -29.79 -37.56
C PHE A 108 -11.30 -31.29 -37.62
N ASP A 109 -10.06 -31.64 -37.97
CA ASP A 109 -9.64 -33.02 -38.11
C ASP A 109 -9.55 -33.72 -36.74
N ARG A 110 -10.67 -34.30 -36.29
CA ARG A 110 -10.84 -35.02 -35.01
C ARG A 110 -9.98 -36.30 -34.89
N LYS A 111 -9.01 -36.52 -35.79
CA LYS A 111 -8.28 -37.79 -35.96
C LYS A 111 -7.06 -38.00 -35.05
N SER A 112 -6.64 -37.03 -34.22
CA SER A 112 -5.34 -37.12 -33.51
C SER A 112 -5.34 -36.97 -31.98
N GLU A 113 -6.36 -36.35 -31.35
CA GLU A 113 -6.49 -36.32 -29.88
C GLU A 113 -7.96 -36.59 -29.48
N GLN A 114 -8.18 -37.00 -28.21
CA GLN A 114 -9.41 -37.62 -27.73
C GLN A 114 -10.70 -36.86 -28.12
N ILE A 115 -11.71 -37.61 -28.58
CA ILE A 115 -13.01 -37.11 -29.03
C ILE A 115 -13.56 -36.10 -28.00
N ASN A 116 -13.89 -34.89 -28.48
CA ASN A 116 -14.41 -33.74 -27.71
C ASN A 116 -13.40 -33.00 -26.80
N THR A 117 -12.09 -33.24 -26.92
CA THR A 117 -11.06 -32.42 -26.23
C THR A 117 -10.40 -31.40 -27.16
N VAL A 118 -10.30 -30.15 -26.70
CA VAL A 118 -9.66 -29.03 -27.43
C VAL A 118 -8.72 -28.28 -26.49
N LYS A 119 -7.57 -27.82 -27.02
CA LYS A 119 -6.61 -27.00 -26.26
C LYS A 119 -6.92 -25.51 -26.41
N THR A 120 -7.36 -24.88 -25.32
CA THR A 120 -7.78 -23.47 -25.28
C THR A 120 -6.89 -22.68 -24.31
N LEU A 121 -6.23 -21.62 -24.82
CA LEU A 121 -5.32 -20.74 -24.05
C LEU A 121 -4.22 -21.46 -23.23
N GLY A 122 -3.90 -22.71 -23.58
CA GLY A 122 -2.88 -23.54 -22.94
C GLY A 122 -3.43 -24.68 -22.08
N LEU A 123 -4.69 -24.60 -21.64
CA LEU A 123 -5.40 -25.68 -20.93
C LEU A 123 -6.08 -26.64 -21.90
N LEU A 124 -6.40 -27.86 -21.46
CA LEU A 124 -7.33 -28.73 -22.18
C LEU A 124 -8.75 -28.46 -21.67
N TRP A 125 -9.71 -28.47 -22.59
CA TRP A 125 -11.13 -28.36 -22.31
C TRP A 125 -11.84 -29.52 -22.99
N ASN A 126 -12.62 -30.28 -22.23
CA ASN A 126 -13.57 -31.24 -22.75
C ASN A 126 -14.91 -30.55 -22.93
N SER A 127 -15.34 -30.39 -24.18
CA SER A 127 -16.57 -29.66 -24.48
C SER A 127 -17.82 -30.43 -24.08
N PHE A 128 -17.80 -31.76 -24.15
CA PHE A 128 -18.97 -32.60 -23.82
C PHE A 128 -19.30 -32.60 -22.32
N SER A 129 -18.28 -32.66 -21.45
CA SER A 129 -18.46 -32.56 -19.99
C SER A 129 -18.34 -31.13 -19.44
N ASP A 130 -18.04 -30.16 -20.31
CA ASP A 130 -17.71 -28.78 -20.01
C ASP A 130 -16.70 -28.59 -18.87
N THR A 131 -15.60 -29.33 -18.92
CA THR A 131 -14.57 -29.37 -17.88
C THR A 131 -13.18 -29.05 -18.40
N PHE A 132 -12.38 -28.35 -17.59
CA PHE A 132 -10.96 -28.18 -17.79
C PHE A 132 -10.20 -29.42 -17.31
N MET A 133 -9.20 -29.82 -18.08
CA MET A 133 -8.33 -30.98 -17.84
C MET A 133 -6.86 -30.58 -18.00
N TYR A 134 -5.97 -31.40 -17.43
CA TYR A 134 -4.52 -31.20 -17.50
C TYR A 134 -3.84 -32.38 -18.19
N LYS A 135 -2.74 -32.09 -18.90
CA LYS A 135 -1.87 -33.09 -19.54
C LYS A 135 -0.43 -32.77 -19.15
N VAL A 136 0.28 -33.77 -18.64
CA VAL A 136 1.57 -33.58 -17.96
C VAL A 136 2.68 -34.30 -18.72
N SER A 137 3.61 -33.51 -19.26
CA SER A 137 4.79 -34.04 -19.96
C SER A 137 6.01 -34.09 -19.04
N VAL A 138 6.06 -35.10 -18.17
CA VAL A 138 7.20 -35.38 -17.29
C VAL A 138 8.43 -35.76 -18.13
N SER A 139 9.58 -35.17 -17.82
CA SER A 139 10.88 -35.66 -18.32
C SER A 139 11.65 -36.31 -17.18
N LYS A 140 11.69 -37.64 -17.15
CA LYS A 140 12.58 -38.38 -16.24
C LYS A 140 13.98 -38.39 -16.85
N THR A 141 14.94 -37.81 -16.13
CA THR A 141 16.37 -37.84 -16.48
C THR A 141 17.11 -38.55 -15.34
N PRO A 142 18.21 -39.27 -15.61
CA PRO A 142 18.92 -40.04 -14.58
C PRO A 142 19.64 -39.16 -13.55
N ARG A 143 19.76 -37.85 -13.83
CA ARG A 143 20.28 -36.81 -12.95
C ARG A 143 19.53 -35.53 -13.25
N PHE A 144 19.08 -34.84 -12.21
CA PHE A 144 18.39 -33.56 -12.35
C PHE A 144 19.34 -32.39 -12.08
N THR A 145 19.28 -31.37 -12.93
CA THR A 145 19.92 -30.07 -12.71
C THR A 145 18.89 -29.03 -12.25
N LYS A 146 19.38 -27.88 -11.77
CA LYS A 146 18.54 -26.72 -11.46
C LYS A 146 17.77 -26.18 -12.69
N ARG A 147 18.33 -26.32 -13.90
CA ARG A 147 17.65 -26.02 -15.16
C ARG A 147 16.48 -26.96 -15.41
N ASP A 148 16.64 -28.26 -15.17
CA ASP A 148 15.58 -29.26 -15.36
C ASP A 148 14.39 -29.01 -14.44
N VAL A 149 14.66 -28.72 -13.16
CA VAL A 149 13.64 -28.36 -12.16
C VAL A 149 12.83 -27.16 -12.64
N LEU A 150 13.48 -26.07 -13.06
CA LEU A 150 12.79 -24.87 -13.55
C LEU A 150 11.99 -25.14 -14.84
N SER A 151 12.53 -25.97 -15.74
CA SER A 151 11.83 -26.41 -16.96
C SER A 151 10.55 -27.17 -16.61
N GLN A 152 10.60 -28.14 -15.69
CA GLN A 152 9.41 -28.88 -15.26
C GLN A 152 8.36 -27.97 -14.59
N ILE A 153 8.78 -27.05 -13.70
CA ILE A 153 7.88 -26.06 -13.09
C ILE A 153 7.16 -25.23 -14.17
N SER A 154 7.90 -24.83 -15.21
CA SER A 154 7.36 -24.02 -16.31
C SER A 154 6.42 -24.78 -17.25
N ARG A 155 6.46 -26.13 -17.25
CA ARG A 155 5.50 -26.98 -17.98
C ARG A 155 4.16 -27.12 -17.27
N ILE A 156 4.08 -26.87 -15.96
CA ILE A 156 2.83 -26.85 -15.19
C ILE A 156 2.12 -25.51 -15.46
N TYR A 157 1.51 -25.43 -16.65
CA TYR A 157 0.80 -24.25 -17.12
C TYR A 157 -0.60 -24.17 -16.47
N ASP A 158 -0.74 -23.20 -15.57
CA ASP A 158 -1.95 -22.98 -14.77
C ASP A 158 -2.23 -21.47 -14.68
N PRO A 159 -3.06 -20.93 -15.60
CA PRO A 159 -3.31 -19.49 -15.67
C PRO A 159 -4.30 -18.99 -14.60
N LEU A 160 -5.20 -19.86 -14.13
CA LEU A 160 -6.21 -19.57 -13.11
C LEU A 160 -5.71 -19.85 -11.67
N GLY A 161 -4.62 -20.59 -11.51
CA GLY A 161 -4.08 -20.97 -10.21
C GLY A 161 -4.81 -22.16 -9.59
N LEU A 162 -5.48 -23.01 -10.37
CA LEU A 162 -6.24 -24.17 -9.88
C LEU A 162 -5.34 -25.28 -9.31
N LEU A 163 -4.09 -25.37 -9.78
CA LEU A 163 -3.06 -26.29 -9.33
C LEU A 163 -2.04 -25.64 -8.39
N THR A 164 -2.37 -24.48 -7.81
CA THR A 164 -1.42 -23.68 -7.03
C THR A 164 -0.77 -24.42 -5.85
N PRO A 165 -1.42 -25.32 -5.09
CA PRO A 165 -0.74 -26.07 -4.02
C PRO A 165 0.47 -26.88 -4.53
N VAL A 166 0.36 -27.51 -5.70
CA VAL A 166 1.45 -28.27 -6.35
C VAL A 166 2.52 -27.31 -6.89
N ASN A 167 2.08 -26.23 -7.54
CA ASN A 167 2.97 -25.22 -8.11
C ASN A 167 3.74 -24.44 -7.01
N SER A 168 3.11 -24.19 -5.84
CA SER A 168 3.74 -23.66 -4.62
C SER A 168 4.82 -24.60 -4.11
N LYS A 169 4.52 -25.90 -3.95
CA LYS A 169 5.50 -26.90 -3.48
C LYS A 169 6.75 -26.91 -4.38
N ALA A 170 6.56 -26.90 -5.69
CA ALA A 170 7.65 -26.88 -6.65
C ALA A 170 8.46 -25.56 -6.63
N LYS A 171 7.79 -24.40 -6.49
CA LYS A 171 8.46 -23.09 -6.36
C LYS A 171 9.23 -22.94 -5.05
N ILE A 172 8.74 -23.51 -3.95
CA ILE A 172 9.45 -23.59 -2.66
C ILE A 172 10.72 -24.44 -2.81
N PHE A 173 10.63 -25.60 -3.46
CA PHE A 173 11.80 -26.43 -3.76
C PHE A 173 12.83 -25.66 -4.60
N MET A 174 12.39 -24.96 -5.66
CA MET A 174 13.27 -24.10 -6.45
C MET A 174 13.97 -23.02 -5.59
N GLN A 175 13.28 -22.41 -4.62
CA GLN A 175 13.88 -21.46 -3.69
C GLN A 175 15.00 -22.08 -2.83
N GLN A 176 14.86 -23.35 -2.42
CA GLN A 176 15.92 -24.07 -1.70
C GLN A 176 17.18 -24.24 -2.58
N LEU A 177 17.01 -24.52 -3.87
CA LEU A 177 18.13 -24.61 -4.82
C LEU A 177 18.85 -23.26 -5.05
N TRP A 178 18.11 -22.15 -4.95
CA TRP A 178 18.70 -20.81 -4.96
C TRP A 178 19.50 -20.52 -3.69
N LEU A 179 19.02 -20.96 -2.52
CA LEU A 179 19.72 -20.79 -1.24
C LEU A 179 21.03 -21.58 -1.17
N LEU A 180 21.09 -22.77 -1.80
CA LEU A 180 22.30 -23.57 -1.93
C LEU A 180 23.31 -23.02 -2.95
N LYS A 181 22.98 -21.93 -3.65
CA LYS A 181 23.84 -21.28 -4.68
C LYS A 181 24.27 -22.18 -5.84
N LEU A 182 23.57 -23.30 -6.08
CA LEU A 182 23.84 -24.19 -7.21
C LEU A 182 23.78 -23.43 -8.55
N THR A 183 24.71 -23.75 -9.44
CA THR A 183 24.73 -23.26 -10.83
C THR A 183 23.64 -23.95 -11.67
N TRP A 184 23.42 -23.50 -12.91
CA TRP A 184 22.27 -23.94 -13.71
C TRP A 184 22.32 -25.43 -14.11
N ASP A 185 23.50 -25.90 -14.48
CA ASP A 185 23.74 -27.22 -15.08
C ASP A 185 24.46 -28.18 -14.10
N GLU A 186 24.55 -27.77 -12.84
CA GLU A 186 25.09 -28.56 -11.74
C GLU A 186 24.06 -29.60 -11.26
N ILE A 187 24.57 -30.80 -10.96
CA ILE A 187 23.77 -31.95 -10.55
C ILE A 187 23.27 -31.72 -9.12
N LEU A 188 21.99 -32.00 -8.88
CA LEU A 188 21.41 -31.92 -7.54
C LEU A 188 22.08 -32.88 -6.55
N PRO A 189 22.32 -32.46 -5.29
CA PRO A 189 22.66 -33.37 -4.20
C PRO A 189 21.66 -34.53 -4.10
N SER A 190 22.13 -35.74 -3.79
CA SER A 190 21.32 -36.97 -3.81
C SER A 190 19.98 -36.85 -3.07
N GLU A 191 20.00 -36.29 -1.86
CA GLU A 191 18.81 -36.02 -1.04
C GLU A 191 17.75 -35.18 -1.79
N LEU A 192 18.17 -34.09 -2.43
CA LEU A 192 17.27 -33.21 -3.18
C LEU A 192 16.85 -33.83 -4.52
N SER A 193 17.72 -34.65 -5.14
CA SER A 193 17.37 -35.42 -6.32
C SER A 193 16.24 -36.42 -6.03
N HIS A 194 16.31 -37.15 -4.90
CA HIS A 194 15.25 -38.08 -4.49
C HIS A 194 13.96 -37.36 -4.08
N GLN A 195 14.05 -36.24 -3.36
CA GLN A 195 12.86 -35.42 -3.03
C GLN A 195 12.18 -34.87 -4.29
N TRP A 196 12.96 -34.47 -5.30
CA TRP A 196 12.43 -34.02 -6.58
C TRP A 196 11.82 -35.15 -7.41
N GLU A 197 12.48 -36.30 -7.47
CA GLU A 197 12.00 -37.51 -8.16
C GLU A 197 10.66 -37.97 -7.58
N ALA A 198 10.54 -38.04 -6.25
CA ALA A 198 9.29 -38.37 -5.57
C ALA A 198 8.16 -37.37 -5.88
N PHE A 199 8.47 -36.05 -5.96
CA PHE A 199 7.49 -35.04 -6.37
C PHE A 199 7.04 -35.23 -7.82
N ILE A 200 7.99 -35.44 -8.73
CA ILE A 200 7.76 -35.70 -10.17
C ILE A 200 6.83 -36.91 -10.37
N ASP A 201 7.04 -37.99 -9.61
CA ASP A 201 6.21 -39.20 -9.68
C ASP A 201 4.75 -38.97 -9.27
N THR A 202 4.46 -37.92 -8.49
CA THR A 202 3.07 -37.56 -8.20
C THR A 202 2.39 -36.79 -9.34
N LEU A 203 3.13 -36.15 -10.24
CA LEU A 203 2.55 -35.22 -11.22
C LEU A 203 1.58 -35.89 -12.21
N GLN A 204 1.72 -37.19 -12.47
CA GLN A 204 0.77 -37.96 -13.29
C GLN A 204 -0.68 -37.90 -12.74
N TYR A 205 -0.86 -37.74 -11.43
CA TYR A 205 -2.19 -37.62 -10.82
C TYR A 205 -2.91 -36.31 -11.17
N LEU A 206 -2.23 -35.32 -11.75
CA LEU A 206 -2.87 -34.10 -12.25
C LEU A 206 -3.79 -34.37 -13.45
N GLU A 207 -3.51 -35.41 -14.25
CA GLU A 207 -4.35 -35.76 -15.42
C GLU A 207 -5.72 -36.33 -15.01
N ALA A 208 -5.86 -36.80 -13.76
CA ALA A 208 -7.14 -37.23 -13.18
C ALA A 208 -8.01 -36.06 -12.68
N ILE A 209 -7.48 -34.84 -12.64
CA ILE A 209 -8.21 -33.64 -12.18
C ILE A 209 -9.06 -33.10 -13.32
N SER A 210 -10.39 -33.08 -13.10
CA SER A 210 -11.37 -32.48 -14.01
C SER A 210 -12.15 -31.38 -13.27
N VAL A 211 -11.97 -30.13 -13.69
CA VAL A 211 -12.58 -28.96 -13.04
C VAL A 211 -13.73 -28.43 -13.91
N PRO A 212 -14.98 -28.37 -13.44
CA PRO A 212 -16.09 -27.77 -14.20
C PRO A 212 -15.79 -26.32 -14.59
N ARG A 213 -16.04 -25.95 -15.86
CA ARG A 213 -15.84 -24.58 -16.33
C ARG A 213 -16.93 -23.64 -15.82
N CYS A 214 -18.18 -24.11 -15.81
CA CYS A 214 -19.30 -23.35 -15.25
C CYS A 214 -19.39 -23.58 -13.74
N VAL A 215 -19.24 -22.49 -12.97
CA VAL A 215 -19.34 -22.49 -11.49
C VAL A 215 -20.75 -22.19 -10.97
N LEU A 216 -21.68 -21.85 -11.86
CA LEU A 216 -23.06 -21.49 -11.53
C LEU A 216 -23.98 -22.71 -11.53
N LEU A 217 -25.09 -22.61 -10.79
CA LEU A 217 -26.20 -23.56 -10.81
C LEU A 217 -27.26 -23.13 -11.83
N THR A 218 -28.06 -24.07 -12.34
CA THR A 218 -29.29 -23.73 -13.05
C THR A 218 -30.26 -23.02 -12.09
N SER A 219 -30.91 -21.94 -12.51
CA SER A 219 -31.79 -21.11 -11.65
C SER A 219 -31.11 -20.52 -10.40
N VAL A 220 -29.99 -19.81 -10.58
CA VAL A 220 -29.36 -19.03 -9.50
C VAL A 220 -30.33 -17.98 -8.92
N LYS A 221 -30.39 -17.90 -7.59
CA LYS A 221 -31.07 -16.85 -6.81
C LYS A 221 -30.08 -15.78 -6.34
N SER A 222 -28.88 -16.17 -5.91
CA SER A 222 -27.82 -15.23 -5.53
C SER A 222 -26.41 -15.80 -5.71
N ILE A 223 -25.45 -14.90 -5.96
CA ILE A 223 -24.03 -15.19 -6.16
C ILE A 223 -23.23 -14.54 -5.03
N ILE A 224 -22.47 -15.34 -4.28
CA ILE A 224 -21.60 -14.89 -3.19
C ILE A 224 -20.16 -15.21 -3.54
N VAL A 225 -19.27 -14.22 -3.45
CA VAL A 225 -17.83 -14.41 -3.59
C VAL A 225 -17.23 -14.72 -2.21
N GLN A 226 -16.52 -15.84 -2.12
CA GLN A 226 -15.90 -16.36 -0.89
C GLN A 226 -14.38 -16.39 -1.07
N GLY A 227 -13.68 -15.51 -0.36
CA GLY A 227 -12.23 -15.36 -0.47
C GLY A 227 -11.49 -15.80 0.78
N PHE A 228 -10.45 -16.62 0.66
CA PHE A 228 -9.65 -17.09 1.81
C PHE A 228 -8.17 -16.74 1.63
N ALA A 229 -7.52 -16.32 2.72
CA ALA A 229 -6.10 -15.97 2.77
C ALA A 229 -5.37 -16.82 3.83
N ASP A 230 -4.12 -17.17 3.55
CA ASP A 230 -3.21 -17.80 4.52
C ASP A 230 -1.73 -17.50 4.19
N ALA A 231 -0.86 -17.60 5.20
CA ALA A 231 0.58 -17.54 5.06
C ALA A 231 1.35 -18.48 6.01
N SER A 232 2.24 -19.28 5.42
CA SER A 232 3.28 -20.01 6.14
C SER A 232 4.62 -19.27 6.11
N SER A 233 5.61 -19.81 6.82
CA SER A 233 7.01 -19.37 6.72
C SER A 233 7.66 -19.60 5.34
N LYS A 234 7.03 -20.40 4.46
CA LYS A 234 7.57 -20.79 3.14
C LYS A 234 6.87 -20.09 1.97
N ALA A 235 5.56 -19.89 2.05
CA ALA A 235 4.78 -19.20 1.04
C ALA A 235 3.50 -18.62 1.64
N TYR A 236 2.90 -17.65 0.94
CA TYR A 236 1.63 -17.05 1.31
C TYR A 236 0.75 -16.88 0.07
N GLY A 237 -0.56 -16.85 0.24
CA GLY A 237 -1.45 -16.83 -0.91
C GLY A 237 -2.91 -16.53 -0.60
N ALA A 238 -3.71 -16.55 -1.65
CA ALA A 238 -5.13 -16.31 -1.59
C ALA A 238 -5.87 -17.21 -2.58
N VAL A 239 -7.10 -17.59 -2.24
CA VAL A 239 -7.97 -18.43 -3.05
C VAL A 239 -9.39 -17.84 -3.06
N VAL A 240 -10.07 -17.91 -4.21
CA VAL A 240 -11.41 -17.34 -4.42
C VAL A 240 -12.35 -18.40 -4.97
N TYR A 241 -13.46 -18.57 -4.29
CA TYR A 241 -14.57 -19.44 -4.64
C TYR A 241 -15.79 -18.62 -5.03
N ILE A 242 -16.62 -19.19 -5.90
CA ILE A 242 -17.98 -18.72 -6.15
C ILE A 242 -18.95 -19.67 -5.47
N GLN A 243 -19.82 -19.11 -4.63
CA GLN A 243 -20.91 -19.80 -3.99
C GLN A 243 -22.22 -19.35 -4.64
N ALA A 244 -22.81 -20.22 -5.45
CA ALA A 244 -24.11 -20.03 -6.06
C ALA A 244 -25.19 -20.65 -5.17
N VAL A 245 -26.26 -19.89 -4.89
CA VAL A 245 -27.46 -20.36 -4.19
C VAL A 245 -28.60 -20.45 -5.20
N SER A 246 -29.20 -21.61 -5.36
CA SER A 246 -30.35 -21.84 -6.25
C SER A 246 -31.65 -21.30 -5.65
N LYS A 247 -32.65 -21.04 -6.51
CA LYS A 247 -34.04 -20.78 -6.08
C LYS A 247 -34.62 -21.91 -5.21
N THR A 248 -34.13 -23.14 -5.35
CA THR A 248 -34.53 -24.31 -4.53
C THR A 248 -33.87 -24.37 -3.14
N GLY A 249 -32.91 -23.47 -2.85
CA GLY A 249 -32.12 -23.50 -1.61
C GLY A 249 -30.84 -24.34 -1.69
N GLU A 250 -30.63 -25.12 -2.76
CA GLU A 250 -29.36 -25.80 -2.99
C GLU A 250 -28.21 -24.78 -3.10
N THR A 251 -27.11 -25.04 -2.41
CA THR A 251 -25.96 -24.14 -2.38
C THR A 251 -24.71 -24.89 -2.82
N ARG A 252 -24.05 -24.40 -3.86
CA ARG A 252 -22.82 -24.99 -4.42
C ARG A 252 -21.68 -23.97 -4.38
N SER A 253 -20.57 -24.36 -3.77
CA SER A 253 -19.32 -23.59 -3.74
C SER A 253 -18.29 -24.27 -4.63
N GLN A 254 -17.61 -23.52 -5.50
CA GLN A 254 -16.55 -24.03 -6.38
C GLN A 254 -15.38 -23.06 -6.49
N LEU A 255 -14.17 -23.63 -6.53
CA LEU A 255 -12.92 -22.90 -6.76
C LEU A 255 -12.95 -22.21 -8.13
N LEU A 256 -12.79 -20.89 -8.15
CA LEU A 256 -12.70 -20.11 -9.39
C LEU A 256 -11.24 -19.83 -9.77
N CYS A 257 -10.44 -19.35 -8.82
CA CYS A 257 -9.02 -19.05 -9.04
C CYS A 257 -8.24 -18.98 -7.72
N SER A 258 -6.91 -19.05 -7.80
CA SER A 258 -6.05 -18.77 -6.66
C SER A 258 -4.72 -18.12 -7.06
N LYS A 259 -3.95 -17.65 -6.08
CA LYS A 259 -2.65 -17.03 -6.30
C LYS A 259 -1.75 -17.17 -5.08
N SER A 260 -0.59 -17.80 -5.25
CA SER A 260 0.47 -17.84 -4.24
C SER A 260 1.68 -16.98 -4.59
N ARG A 261 2.50 -16.72 -3.57
CA ARG A 261 3.83 -16.14 -3.63
C ARG A 261 4.72 -16.87 -2.63
N VAL A 262 5.94 -17.23 -3.06
CA VAL A 262 6.94 -17.77 -2.13
C VAL A 262 7.36 -16.67 -1.15
N ALA A 263 7.58 -17.03 0.12
CA ALA A 263 7.93 -16.08 1.16
C ALA A 263 9.30 -15.41 0.85
N PRO A 264 9.47 -14.11 1.17
CA PRO A 264 10.74 -13.42 0.96
C PRO A 264 11.89 -14.06 1.76
N LEU A 265 13.09 -14.13 1.19
CA LEU A 265 14.29 -14.60 1.88
C LEU A 265 14.72 -13.70 3.06
N LYS A 266 14.24 -12.46 3.11
CA LYS A 266 14.38 -11.59 4.28
C LYS A 266 13.34 -12.06 5.30
N MET A 267 13.80 -12.58 6.44
CA MET A 267 12.92 -13.03 7.52
C MET A 267 11.91 -11.95 7.92
N MET A 268 10.66 -12.37 8.02
CA MET A 268 9.51 -11.56 8.41
C MET A 268 8.66 -12.38 9.38
N ALA A 269 8.06 -11.73 10.38
CA ALA A 269 7.11 -12.37 11.27
C ALA A 269 5.91 -12.92 10.48
N ILE A 270 5.38 -14.08 10.88
CA ILE A 270 4.27 -14.75 10.19
C ILE A 270 3.05 -13.81 10.05
N PRO A 271 2.63 -13.02 11.06
CA PRO A 271 1.56 -12.02 10.89
C PRO A 271 1.76 -10.99 9.77
N ARG A 272 3.01 -10.62 9.46
CA ARG A 272 3.29 -9.72 8.32
C ARG A 272 3.14 -10.41 6.97
N LEU A 273 3.26 -11.74 6.91
CA LEU A 273 2.98 -12.57 5.74
C LEU A 273 1.48 -12.84 5.63
N GLU A 274 0.78 -13.13 6.73
CA GLU A 274 -0.68 -13.28 6.79
C GLU A 274 -1.37 -12.00 6.29
N LEU A 275 -0.97 -10.83 6.78
CA LEU A 275 -1.45 -9.53 6.24
C LEU A 275 -1.10 -9.32 4.75
N ALA A 276 0.01 -9.90 4.27
CA ALA A 276 0.36 -9.85 2.85
C ALA A 276 -0.48 -10.82 1.99
N ALA A 277 -0.96 -11.93 2.57
CA ALA A 277 -1.96 -12.82 2.00
C ALA A 277 -3.32 -12.11 1.92
N CYS A 278 -3.77 -11.45 2.99
CA CYS A 278 -5.00 -10.66 3.00
C CYS A 278 -4.99 -9.57 1.90
N LEU A 279 -3.88 -8.83 1.74
CA LEU A 279 -3.74 -7.85 0.66
C LEU A 279 -3.71 -8.49 -0.75
N LEU A 280 -3.16 -9.71 -0.87
CA LEU A 280 -3.19 -10.46 -2.12
C LEU A 280 -4.61 -10.92 -2.47
N LEU A 281 -5.38 -11.33 -1.47
CA LEU A 281 -6.77 -11.75 -1.59
C LEU A 281 -7.65 -10.64 -2.16
N VAL A 282 -7.71 -9.46 -1.52
CA VAL A 282 -8.57 -8.35 -2.02
C VAL A 282 -8.20 -7.98 -3.46
N LYS A 283 -6.91 -7.98 -3.80
CA LYS A 283 -6.42 -7.68 -5.16
C LYS A 283 -6.74 -8.77 -6.18
N LEU A 284 -6.92 -10.02 -5.74
CA LEU A 284 -7.42 -11.11 -6.59
C LEU A 284 -8.93 -10.98 -6.77
N THR A 285 -9.67 -10.79 -5.67
CA THR A 285 -11.13 -10.65 -5.66
C THR A 285 -11.63 -9.50 -6.55
N ILE A 286 -11.00 -8.32 -6.49
CA ILE A 286 -11.37 -7.19 -7.38
C ILE A 286 -11.15 -7.54 -8.86
N LYS A 287 -10.08 -8.25 -9.20
CA LYS A 287 -9.83 -8.69 -10.58
C LYS A 287 -10.83 -9.73 -11.04
N VAL A 288 -11.28 -10.61 -10.14
CA VAL A 288 -12.34 -11.59 -10.37
C VAL A 288 -13.66 -10.88 -10.66
N LEU A 289 -14.08 -9.93 -9.82
CA LEU A 289 -15.31 -9.16 -10.03
C LEU A 289 -15.28 -8.39 -11.36
N ALA A 290 -14.17 -7.73 -11.68
CA ALA A 290 -14.01 -7.02 -12.94
C ALA A 290 -14.04 -7.93 -14.18
N ALA A 291 -13.75 -9.23 -14.02
CA ALA A 291 -13.75 -10.21 -15.11
C ALA A 291 -15.07 -10.97 -15.26
N LEU A 292 -15.81 -11.20 -14.16
CA LEU A 292 -17.03 -12.00 -14.17
C LEU A 292 -18.18 -11.39 -14.96
N LYS A 293 -18.27 -10.05 -15.04
CA LYS A 293 -19.37 -9.26 -15.64
C LYS A 293 -20.77 -9.47 -15.02
N GLU A 294 -21.02 -10.61 -14.39
CA GLU A 294 -22.21 -10.93 -13.62
C GLU A 294 -22.37 -10.10 -12.36
N ARG A 295 -23.63 -9.93 -11.92
CA ARG A 295 -23.95 -9.30 -10.65
C ARG A 295 -23.62 -10.25 -9.49
N VAL A 296 -22.66 -9.85 -8.67
CA VAL A 296 -22.39 -10.49 -7.36
C VAL A 296 -23.17 -9.76 -6.28
N ASP A 297 -23.89 -10.51 -5.44
CA ASP A 297 -24.76 -9.95 -4.40
C ASP A 297 -24.02 -9.69 -3.08
N SER A 298 -22.97 -10.46 -2.79
CA SER A 298 -22.21 -10.34 -1.54
C SER A 298 -20.77 -10.85 -1.66
N GLY A 299 -19.86 -10.26 -0.90
CA GLY A 299 -18.46 -10.69 -0.79
C GLY A 299 -18.02 -10.89 0.66
N LYS A 300 -17.52 -12.08 0.98
CA LYS A 300 -16.98 -12.44 2.30
C LYS A 300 -15.50 -12.83 2.15
N LEU A 301 -14.65 -12.28 3.02
CA LEU A 301 -13.20 -12.49 3.02
C LEU A 301 -12.76 -13.07 4.38
N TRP A 302 -11.94 -14.11 4.34
CA TRP A 302 -11.63 -14.95 5.49
C TRP A 302 -10.12 -15.06 5.71
N THR A 303 -9.73 -15.07 6.98
CA THR A 303 -8.37 -15.37 7.45
C THR A 303 -8.46 -16.05 8.81
N ASP A 304 -7.56 -16.98 9.08
CA ASP A 304 -7.34 -17.61 10.39
C ASP A 304 -6.36 -16.82 11.29
N SER A 305 -5.70 -15.80 10.74
CA SER A 305 -4.91 -14.87 11.51
C SER A 305 -5.78 -13.86 12.23
N SER A 306 -6.01 -14.10 13.53
CA SER A 306 -6.63 -13.13 14.44
C SER A 306 -5.83 -11.81 14.51
N ILE A 307 -4.50 -11.86 14.48
CA ILE A 307 -3.62 -10.67 14.49
C ILE A 307 -3.77 -9.85 13.21
N ALA A 308 -3.76 -10.49 12.03
CA ALA A 308 -3.94 -9.78 10.77
C ALA A 308 -5.36 -9.19 10.67
N LEU A 309 -6.38 -9.91 11.13
CA LEU A 309 -7.76 -9.41 11.21
C LEU A 309 -7.87 -8.20 12.14
N SER A 310 -7.27 -8.23 13.33
CA SER A 310 -7.21 -7.09 14.24
C SER A 310 -6.47 -5.89 13.64
N TRP A 311 -5.35 -6.10 12.93
CA TRP A 311 -4.70 -5.01 12.19
C TRP A 311 -5.57 -4.45 11.06
N ILE A 312 -6.34 -5.27 10.35
CA ILE A 312 -7.29 -4.83 9.31
C ILE A 312 -8.39 -3.95 9.92
N ASN A 313 -8.82 -4.22 11.15
CA ASN A 313 -9.81 -3.41 11.88
C ASN A 313 -9.19 -2.18 12.58
N THR A 314 -7.86 -2.08 12.66
CA THR A 314 -7.15 -0.97 13.32
C THR A 314 -6.94 0.20 12.35
N SER A 315 -7.00 1.44 12.85
CA SER A 315 -6.75 2.61 11.99
C SER A 315 -5.28 2.68 11.53
N PRO A 316 -4.98 2.83 10.22
CA PRO A 316 -3.62 2.78 9.68
C PRO A 316 -2.64 3.76 10.33
N HIS A 317 -3.12 4.91 10.81
CA HIS A 317 -2.27 5.94 11.40
C HIS A 317 -1.59 5.49 12.71
N LEU A 318 -2.18 4.54 13.43
CA LEU A 318 -1.64 3.95 14.67
C LEU A 318 -0.55 2.90 14.41
N LEU A 319 -0.43 2.39 13.19
CA LEU A 319 0.42 1.23 12.86
C LEU A 319 1.75 1.66 12.23
N LYS A 320 2.80 0.84 12.40
CA LYS A 320 4.10 1.03 11.74
C LYS A 320 3.98 0.87 10.23
N THR A 321 4.83 1.60 9.48
CA THR A 321 4.70 1.85 8.04
C THR A 321 4.44 0.61 7.17
N PHE A 322 5.08 -0.53 7.47
CA PHE A 322 4.87 -1.77 6.71
C PHE A 322 3.42 -2.29 6.79
N VAL A 323 2.85 -2.25 7.99
CA VAL A 323 1.50 -2.73 8.33
C VAL A 323 0.48 -1.68 7.90
N ALA A 324 0.68 -0.42 8.30
CA ALA A 324 -0.17 0.72 7.93
C ALA A 324 -0.44 0.81 6.42
N ASN A 325 0.60 0.73 5.60
CA ASN A 325 0.46 0.83 4.13
C ASN A 325 -0.31 -0.35 3.53
N ARG A 326 -0.37 -1.50 4.20
CA ARG A 326 -1.15 -2.68 3.76
C ARG A 326 -2.58 -2.60 4.25
N VAL A 327 -2.79 -2.31 5.53
CA VAL A 327 -4.11 -2.10 6.13
C VAL A 327 -4.88 -1.01 5.39
N SER A 328 -4.25 0.13 5.10
CA SER A 328 -4.86 1.20 4.31
C SER A 328 -5.30 0.73 2.91
N GLN A 329 -4.47 -0.06 2.20
CA GLN A 329 -4.87 -0.64 0.91
C GLN A 329 -5.99 -1.68 1.05
N ILE A 330 -5.97 -2.52 2.09
CA ILE A 330 -7.02 -3.51 2.35
C ILE A 330 -8.34 -2.76 2.59
N GLN A 331 -8.39 -1.88 3.59
CA GLN A 331 -9.57 -1.09 3.95
C GLN A 331 -10.13 -0.26 2.77
N GLN A 332 -9.26 0.31 1.93
CA GLN A 332 -9.68 1.06 0.74
C GLN A 332 -10.33 0.16 -0.32
N LEU A 333 -9.80 -1.05 -0.51
CA LEU A 333 -10.19 -1.98 -1.57
C LEU A 333 -11.29 -2.96 -1.12
N SER A 334 -11.46 -3.19 0.18
CA SER A 334 -12.41 -4.16 0.74
C SER A 334 -13.66 -3.51 1.36
N LYS A 335 -14.03 -2.29 0.94
CA LYS A 335 -15.17 -1.55 1.52
C LYS A 335 -16.50 -2.31 1.42
N ASP A 336 -16.71 -2.97 0.28
CA ASP A 336 -17.94 -3.70 -0.03
C ASP A 336 -17.90 -5.18 0.43
N PHE A 337 -16.89 -5.54 1.23
CA PHE A 337 -16.62 -6.92 1.65
C PHE A 337 -16.55 -7.04 3.17
N GLN A 338 -17.04 -8.15 3.70
CA GLN A 338 -16.98 -8.43 5.13
C GLN A 338 -15.79 -9.33 5.45
N TRP A 339 -14.87 -8.82 6.29
CA TRP A 339 -13.76 -9.60 6.83
C TRP A 339 -14.20 -10.43 8.03
N ARG A 340 -13.79 -11.69 8.08
CA ARG A 340 -14.19 -12.67 9.10
C ARG A 340 -13.04 -13.63 9.45
N HIS A 341 -13.14 -14.22 10.63
CA HIS A 341 -12.22 -15.26 11.09
C HIS A 341 -12.68 -16.66 10.65
N ILE A 342 -11.76 -17.55 10.34
CA ILE A 342 -12.03 -18.99 10.12
C ILE A 342 -11.02 -19.85 10.87
N SER A 343 -11.39 -21.05 11.30
CA SER A 343 -10.40 -22.01 11.82
C SER A 343 -9.42 -22.46 10.73
N SER A 344 -8.13 -22.57 11.05
CA SER A 344 -7.09 -23.03 10.11
C SER A 344 -7.40 -24.40 9.48
N GLU A 345 -8.04 -25.30 10.22
CA GLU A 345 -8.46 -26.63 9.71
C GLU A 345 -9.50 -26.54 8.59
N CYS A 346 -10.30 -25.47 8.58
CA CYS A 346 -11.31 -25.18 7.58
C CYS A 346 -10.84 -24.17 6.52
N ASN A 347 -9.58 -23.70 6.59
CA ASN A 347 -9.03 -22.70 5.69
C ASN A 347 -8.41 -23.38 4.45
N PRO A 348 -9.05 -23.33 3.26
CA PRO A 348 -8.50 -23.97 2.06
C PRO A 348 -7.16 -23.35 1.63
N ALA A 349 -6.85 -22.12 2.07
CA ALA A 349 -5.60 -21.46 1.74
C ALA A 349 -4.37 -22.11 2.41
N ASP A 350 -4.51 -22.83 3.54
CA ASP A 350 -3.38 -23.51 4.19
C ASP A 350 -2.68 -24.51 3.23
N THR A 351 -3.47 -25.20 2.41
CA THR A 351 -2.97 -26.10 1.37
C THR A 351 -2.05 -25.40 0.35
N LEU A 352 -2.30 -24.12 0.04
CA LEU A 352 -1.53 -23.35 -0.95
C LEU A 352 -0.29 -22.66 -0.36
N SER A 353 -0.30 -22.39 0.94
CA SER A 353 0.82 -21.76 1.66
C SER A 353 1.89 -22.78 2.08
N ARG A 354 1.48 -24.02 2.37
CA ARG A 354 2.39 -25.15 2.67
C ARG A 354 2.80 -25.90 1.40
N GLY A 355 1.88 -26.01 0.45
CA GLY A 355 2.01 -26.78 -0.78
C GLY A 355 1.69 -28.26 -0.60
N LEU A 356 1.14 -28.88 -1.64
CA LEU A 356 0.70 -30.28 -1.66
C LEU A 356 1.35 -31.05 -2.82
N ASP A 357 1.37 -32.38 -2.70
CA ASP A 357 1.63 -33.27 -3.84
C ASP A 357 0.39 -33.42 -4.71
N ALA A 358 0.59 -33.71 -6.00
CA ALA A 358 -0.50 -33.79 -6.97
C ALA A 358 -1.51 -34.90 -6.64
N LYS A 359 -1.04 -36.02 -6.08
CA LYS A 359 -1.91 -37.11 -5.57
C LYS A 359 -2.84 -36.63 -4.46
N THR A 360 -2.32 -35.85 -3.51
CA THR A 360 -3.11 -35.32 -2.38
C THR A 360 -4.06 -34.22 -2.84
N LEU A 361 -3.61 -33.35 -3.76
CA LEU A 361 -4.46 -32.30 -4.35
C LEU A 361 -5.67 -32.88 -5.09
N ALA A 362 -5.48 -33.96 -5.87
CA ALA A 362 -6.56 -34.61 -6.60
C ALA A 362 -7.68 -35.16 -5.68
N ALA A 363 -7.36 -35.50 -4.43
CA ALA A 363 -8.31 -36.00 -3.42
C ALA A 363 -8.76 -34.94 -2.40
N CYS A 364 -8.36 -33.67 -2.56
CA CYS A 364 -8.60 -32.62 -1.55
C CYS A 364 -9.92 -31.89 -1.79
N GLU A 365 -11.03 -32.41 -1.27
CA GLU A 365 -12.36 -31.78 -1.41
C GLU A 365 -12.40 -30.33 -0.88
N LEU A 366 -11.71 -30.04 0.23
CA LEU A 366 -11.60 -28.70 0.80
C LEU A 366 -11.00 -27.69 -0.21
N TRP A 367 -10.05 -28.12 -1.05
CA TRP A 367 -9.47 -27.25 -2.08
C TRP A 367 -10.45 -26.98 -3.24
N TRP A 368 -11.22 -27.99 -3.68
CA TRP A 368 -12.08 -27.86 -4.86
C TRP A 368 -13.43 -27.20 -4.55
N SER A 369 -14.02 -27.52 -3.40
CA SER A 369 -15.35 -27.05 -2.98
C SER A 369 -15.30 -25.92 -1.95
N GLY A 370 -14.21 -25.78 -1.21
CA GLY A 370 -14.14 -24.91 -0.04
C GLY A 370 -14.85 -25.51 1.19
N PRO A 371 -14.89 -24.79 2.33
CA PRO A 371 -15.63 -25.21 3.51
C PRO A 371 -17.15 -25.22 3.27
N GLY A 372 -17.85 -26.14 3.93
CA GLY A 372 -19.30 -26.31 3.76
C GLY A 372 -20.12 -25.10 4.24
N PRO A 373 -21.35 -24.89 3.74
CA PRO A 373 -22.20 -23.77 4.14
C PRO A 373 -22.45 -23.69 5.64
N SER A 374 -22.67 -24.83 6.31
CA SER A 374 -22.84 -24.91 7.76
C SER A 374 -21.61 -24.45 8.53
N THR A 375 -20.40 -24.82 8.11
CA THR A 375 -19.14 -24.35 8.70
C THR A 375 -18.99 -22.83 8.55
N LEU A 376 -19.33 -22.31 7.37
CA LEU A 376 -19.32 -20.88 7.11
C LEU A 376 -20.37 -20.14 7.94
N ASP A 377 -21.56 -20.71 8.13
CA ASP A 377 -22.68 -20.10 8.87
C ASP A 377 -22.50 -20.15 10.41
N ILE A 378 -21.90 -21.21 10.96
CA ILE A 378 -21.54 -21.30 12.39
C ILE A 378 -20.57 -20.15 12.75
N SER A 379 -19.56 -19.90 11.91
CA SER A 379 -18.65 -18.74 12.05
C SER A 379 -19.29 -17.36 11.82
N THR A 380 -20.63 -17.29 11.72
CA THR A 380 -21.41 -16.03 11.64
C THR A 380 -22.33 -15.82 12.82
N GLN A 381 -22.78 -16.91 13.47
CA GLN A 381 -23.61 -16.85 14.67
C GLN A 381 -22.73 -16.67 15.90
N ASP A 382 -21.61 -17.38 15.94
CA ASP A 382 -20.46 -17.01 16.76
C ASP A 382 -19.74 -15.84 16.10
N ALA A 383 -20.36 -14.66 16.18
CA ALA A 383 -19.63 -13.41 16.21
C ALA A 383 -18.81 -13.39 17.51
N VAL A 384 -17.74 -14.20 17.54
CA VAL A 384 -16.70 -14.15 18.56
C VAL A 384 -16.24 -12.70 18.58
N GLU A 385 -16.59 -11.97 19.65
CA GLU A 385 -15.98 -10.69 19.97
C GLU A 385 -14.48 -10.92 19.86
N ILE A 386 -13.84 -10.36 18.83
CA ILE A 386 -12.42 -10.62 18.56
C ILE A 386 -11.70 -10.25 19.86
N PRO A 387 -11.18 -11.23 20.62
CA PRO A 387 -10.82 -11.02 22.02
C PRO A 387 -9.73 -9.97 22.01
N ILE A 388 -10.03 -8.77 22.55
CA ILE A 388 -9.36 -7.54 22.14
C ILE A 388 -7.84 -7.75 22.26
N ILE A 389 -7.16 -7.85 21.12
CA ILE A 389 -5.76 -8.30 21.00
C ILE A 389 -4.78 -7.20 21.50
N SER A 390 -5.26 -6.26 22.29
CA SER A 390 -4.52 -5.14 22.90
C SER A 390 -3.42 -5.57 23.88
N SER A 391 -3.38 -6.85 24.26
CA SER A 391 -2.34 -7.43 25.13
C SER A 391 -1.33 -8.33 24.40
N ASP A 392 -1.56 -8.68 23.13
CA ASP A 392 -0.63 -9.54 22.38
C ASP A 392 0.63 -8.77 21.98
N LYS A 393 1.79 -9.37 22.28
CA LYS A 393 3.11 -8.76 22.05
C LYS A 393 3.39 -8.51 20.57
N LEU A 394 2.94 -9.38 19.66
CA LEU A 394 3.13 -9.24 18.21
C LEU A 394 2.23 -8.14 17.63
N TYR A 395 0.97 -8.07 18.07
CA TYR A 395 0.06 -6.97 17.70
C TYR A 395 0.61 -5.62 18.19
N CYS A 396 0.92 -5.51 19.48
CA CYS A 396 1.43 -4.29 20.11
C CYS A 396 2.80 -3.85 19.57
N ALA A 397 3.66 -4.80 19.15
CA ALA A 397 4.95 -4.49 18.54
C ALA A 397 4.83 -3.73 17.20
N GLU A 398 3.67 -3.75 16.53
CA GLU A 398 3.44 -2.99 15.29
C GLU A 398 2.67 -1.67 15.50
N LEU A 399 2.23 -1.37 16.73
CA LEU A 399 1.73 -0.03 17.05
C LEU A 399 2.88 0.98 17.08
N LYS A 400 2.62 2.21 16.61
CA LYS A 400 3.53 3.33 16.81
C LYS A 400 3.56 3.64 18.30
N THR A 401 4.76 3.60 18.87
CA THR A 401 4.98 4.09 20.23
C THR A 401 4.78 5.60 20.23
N VAL A 402 3.57 6.05 20.62
CA VAL A 402 3.41 7.43 21.09
C VAL A 402 4.37 7.55 22.26
N SER A 403 5.35 8.45 22.17
CA SER A 403 6.22 8.73 23.30
C SER A 403 5.34 9.32 24.38
N LYS A 404 5.02 8.53 25.42
CA LYS A 404 4.45 9.07 26.66
C LYS A 404 5.51 10.00 27.25
N VAL A 405 5.42 11.28 26.90
CA VAL A 405 6.12 12.34 27.59
C VAL A 405 5.43 12.43 28.94
N THR A 406 5.93 11.67 29.91
CA THR A 406 5.48 11.79 31.30
C THR A 406 5.98 13.12 31.84
N LEU A 407 5.21 14.18 31.59
CA LEU A 407 5.33 15.43 32.33
C LEU A 407 4.99 15.10 33.79
N THR A 408 6.01 15.03 34.65
CA THR A 408 5.82 15.07 36.10
C THR A 408 5.45 16.49 36.49
N THR A 409 4.19 16.85 36.29
CA THR A 409 3.60 18.05 36.89
C THR A 409 3.55 17.82 38.40
N HIS A 410 4.41 18.49 39.15
CA HIS A 410 4.07 18.83 40.53
C HIS A 410 2.89 19.79 40.44
N SER A 411 1.67 19.27 40.58
CA SER A 411 0.49 20.08 40.80
C SER A 411 0.73 20.90 42.07
N SER A 412 0.84 22.21 41.93
CA SER A 412 0.71 23.09 43.09
C SER A 412 -0.74 23.50 43.17
N ASP A 413 -1.47 22.91 44.13
CA ASP A 413 -2.90 23.13 44.42
C ASP A 413 -3.27 24.63 44.50
N PHE A 414 -2.28 25.48 44.73
CA PHE A 414 -2.34 26.93 44.67
C PHE A 414 -3.00 27.50 43.39
N PHE A 415 -2.70 26.97 42.20
CA PHE A 415 -3.27 27.52 40.96
C PHE A 415 -4.74 27.14 40.78
N GLU A 416 -5.12 25.88 41.07
CA GLU A 416 -6.54 25.48 41.07
C GLU A 416 -7.35 26.26 42.12
N HIS A 417 -6.83 26.44 43.34
CA HIS A 417 -7.49 27.28 44.34
C HIS A 417 -7.61 28.74 43.90
N LEU A 418 -6.62 29.28 43.18
CA LEU A 418 -6.64 30.65 42.69
C LEU A 418 -7.68 30.86 41.57
N LEU A 419 -7.80 29.90 40.65
CA LEU A 419 -8.80 29.90 39.56
C LEU A 419 -10.23 29.83 40.13
N ASN A 420 -10.45 29.01 41.16
CA ASN A 420 -11.75 28.88 41.82
C ASN A 420 -12.19 30.12 42.65
N LEU A 421 -11.33 31.12 42.87
CA LEU A 421 -11.70 32.31 43.66
C LEU A 421 -12.51 33.35 42.88
N THR A 422 -12.39 33.43 41.56
CA THR A 422 -13.10 34.44 40.76
C THR A 422 -13.07 34.16 39.25
N ASN A 423 -14.23 34.21 38.59
CA ASN A 423 -14.36 34.06 37.14
C ASN A 423 -14.00 35.34 36.35
N ASP A 424 -13.19 36.23 36.94
CA ASP A 424 -12.78 37.52 36.36
C ASP A 424 -11.26 37.50 36.20
N PHE A 425 -10.82 37.38 34.94
CA PHE A 425 -9.42 37.24 34.56
C PHE A 425 -8.57 38.45 34.96
N GLU A 426 -9.08 39.68 34.81
CA GLU A 426 -8.35 40.88 35.24
C GLU A 426 -8.18 40.90 36.76
N LYS A 427 -9.22 40.52 37.50
CA LYS A 427 -9.16 40.44 38.96
C LYS A 427 -8.19 39.36 39.43
N LEU A 428 -8.11 38.23 38.73
CA LEU A 428 -7.19 37.14 39.05
C LEU A 428 -5.73 37.52 38.80
N ILE A 429 -5.42 38.19 37.67
CA ILE A 429 -4.09 38.77 37.42
C ILE A 429 -3.73 39.78 38.51
N ARG A 430 -4.65 40.66 38.94
CA ARG A 430 -4.40 41.62 40.04
C ARG A 430 -4.05 40.92 41.35
N ILE A 431 -4.77 39.85 41.70
CA ILE A 431 -4.49 39.05 42.92
C ILE A 431 -3.09 38.45 42.84
N LEU A 432 -2.75 37.78 41.74
CA LEU A 432 -1.43 37.14 41.59
C LEU A 432 -0.29 38.18 41.53
N ALA A 433 -0.51 39.33 40.88
CA ALA A 433 0.45 40.44 40.88
C ALA A 433 0.69 41.01 42.29
N PHE A 434 -0.35 41.15 43.13
CA PHE A 434 -0.18 41.52 44.53
C PHE A 434 0.54 40.44 45.36
N ILE A 435 0.30 39.15 45.10
CA ILE A 435 1.03 38.05 45.75
C ILE A 435 2.51 38.10 45.37
N PHE A 436 2.85 38.31 44.09
CA PHE A 436 4.24 38.46 43.66
C PHE A 436 4.89 39.74 44.20
N ARG A 437 4.19 40.87 44.25
CA ARG A 437 4.67 42.10 44.92
C ARG A 437 4.89 41.88 46.42
N PHE A 438 4.04 41.11 47.10
CA PHE A 438 4.23 40.76 48.50
C PHE A 438 5.49 39.90 48.69
N ILE A 439 5.67 38.84 47.89
CA ILE A 439 6.86 37.98 47.93
C ILE A 439 8.14 38.79 47.62
N TYR A 440 8.07 39.74 46.69
CA TYR A 440 9.17 40.65 46.37
C TYR A 440 9.49 41.59 47.54
N ASN A 441 8.49 42.25 48.12
CA ASN A 441 8.64 43.13 49.29
C ASN A 441 9.08 42.39 50.57
N CYS A 442 8.94 41.07 50.63
CA CYS A 442 9.51 40.24 51.70
C CYS A 442 10.99 39.88 51.49
N ARG A 443 11.56 40.15 50.31
CA ARG A 443 12.94 39.78 49.92
C ARG A 443 13.80 40.98 49.51
N TYR A 444 13.19 42.10 49.15
CA TYR A 444 13.82 43.31 48.60
C TYR A 444 13.20 44.58 49.18
N GLU A 445 13.61 45.76 48.69
CA GLU A 445 13.02 47.03 49.11
C GLU A 445 11.52 47.13 48.80
N LYS A 446 10.79 47.86 49.65
CA LYS A 446 9.33 47.82 49.72
C LYS A 446 8.66 48.72 48.68
N GLU A 447 8.19 48.14 47.59
CA GLU A 447 7.38 48.84 46.59
C GLU A 447 5.95 49.08 47.11
N THR A 448 5.46 50.32 46.97
CA THR A 448 4.13 50.76 47.43
C THR A 448 3.47 51.65 46.39
N GLY A 449 2.13 51.61 46.32
CA GLY A 449 1.33 52.33 45.32
C GLY A 449 0.54 51.38 44.40
N PHE A 450 0.11 51.87 43.24
CA PHE A 450 -0.60 51.07 42.24
C PHE A 450 0.29 49.98 41.62
N LEU A 451 -0.31 48.93 41.06
CA LEU A 451 0.41 47.88 40.33
C LEU A 451 0.96 48.44 39.01
N SER A 452 2.22 48.11 38.69
CA SER A 452 2.85 48.50 37.43
C SER A 452 2.51 47.52 36.30
N ARG A 453 2.56 47.98 35.05
CA ARG A 453 2.26 47.16 33.86
C ARG A 453 3.16 45.92 33.73
N GLU A 454 4.38 45.99 34.24
CA GLU A 454 5.31 44.85 34.25
C GLU A 454 4.91 43.76 35.25
N GLU A 455 4.28 44.12 36.36
CA GLU A 455 3.79 43.14 37.35
C GLU A 455 2.52 42.43 36.88
N PHE A 456 1.65 43.14 36.15
CA PHE A 456 0.56 42.52 35.40
C PHE A 456 1.10 41.48 34.41
N ALA A 457 2.07 41.85 33.57
CA ALA A 457 2.66 40.93 32.60
C ALA A 457 3.34 39.71 33.26
N ARG A 458 4.04 39.91 34.40
CA ARG A 458 4.63 38.80 35.18
C ARG A 458 3.58 37.88 35.81
N ALA A 459 2.40 38.39 36.14
CA ALA A 459 1.27 37.60 36.65
C ALA A 459 0.47 36.91 35.55
N GLU A 460 0.41 37.46 34.34
CA GLU A 460 -0.30 36.89 33.19
C GLU A 460 0.40 35.64 32.60
N VAL A 461 1.74 35.65 32.52
CA VAL A 461 2.57 34.56 31.98
C VAL A 461 2.34 33.18 32.61
N PRO A 462 2.17 32.99 33.94
CA PRO A 462 1.86 31.68 34.52
C PRO A 462 0.39 31.25 34.41
N ILE A 463 -0.57 32.18 34.22
CA ILE A 463 -2.00 31.84 34.16
C ILE A 463 -2.38 31.28 32.78
N ILE A 464 -1.86 31.88 31.69
CA ILE A 464 -2.19 31.45 30.33
C ILE A 464 -1.84 29.96 30.06
N PRO A 465 -0.66 29.43 30.45
CA PRO A 465 -0.35 28.01 30.31
C PRO A 465 -1.26 27.09 31.12
N ALA A 466 -1.72 27.52 32.31
CA ALA A 466 -2.64 26.73 33.14
C ALA A 466 -4.04 26.66 32.52
N TYR A 467 -4.56 27.81 32.06
CA TYR A 467 -5.86 27.88 31.37
C TYR A 467 -5.86 27.12 30.03
N LEU A 468 -4.78 27.23 29.25
CA LEU A 468 -4.60 26.44 28.03
C LEU A 468 -4.43 24.94 28.32
N TYR A 469 -3.89 24.58 29.50
CA TYR A 469 -3.81 23.18 29.93
C TYR A 469 -5.21 22.64 30.26
N GLU A 470 -6.04 23.36 31.02
CA GLU A 470 -7.44 22.97 31.31
C GLU A 470 -8.25 22.80 30.00
N LEU A 471 -8.22 23.79 29.11
CA LEU A 471 -8.88 23.74 27.79
C LEU A 471 -8.45 22.55 26.92
N HIS A 472 -7.21 22.07 27.06
CA HIS A 472 -6.73 20.90 26.34
C HIS A 472 -7.08 19.56 27.02
N HIS A 473 -7.37 19.55 28.32
CA HIS A 473 -7.65 18.32 29.09
C HIS A 473 -9.14 18.12 29.43
N GLU A 474 -10.02 19.11 29.28
CA GLU A 474 -11.47 18.92 29.37
C GLU A 474 -11.96 17.80 28.43
N HIS A 475 -11.46 17.77 27.19
CA HIS A 475 -11.81 16.75 26.21
C HIS A 475 -11.30 15.35 26.59
N ASP A 476 -10.16 15.24 27.27
CA ASP A 476 -9.65 13.96 27.77
C ASP A 476 -10.43 13.47 29.00
N LEU A 477 -10.95 14.38 29.83
CA LEU A 477 -11.81 14.06 30.98
C LEU A 477 -13.20 13.56 30.55
N GLU A 478 -13.80 14.11 29.50
CA GLU A 478 -15.05 13.56 28.92
C GLU A 478 -14.85 12.13 28.40
N VAL A 479 -13.72 11.87 27.71
CA VAL A 479 -13.37 10.53 27.19
C VAL A 479 -13.09 9.53 28.31
N LEU A 480 -12.44 9.96 29.41
CA LEU A 480 -12.20 9.12 30.58
C LEU A 480 -13.51 8.79 31.33
N ASN A 481 -14.35 9.80 31.61
CA ASN A 481 -15.62 9.59 32.31
C ASN A 481 -16.60 8.70 31.51
N ALA A 482 -16.60 8.80 30.18
CA ALA A 482 -17.37 7.92 29.32
C ALA A 482 -16.87 6.44 29.35
N SER A 483 -15.61 6.22 29.72
CA SER A 483 -14.99 4.89 29.77
C SER A 483 -15.14 4.15 31.11
N GLU A 484 -15.42 4.86 32.22
CA GLU A 484 -15.60 4.23 33.54
C GLU A 484 -17.03 3.76 33.82
N PHE A 485 -18.04 4.22 33.07
CA PHE A 485 -19.45 3.96 33.36
C PHE A 485 -20.04 2.64 32.79
N THR A 486 -19.21 1.64 32.46
CA THR A 486 -19.70 0.31 31.99
C THR A 486 -18.98 -0.92 32.57
N SER A 487 -18.50 -0.90 33.84
CA SER A 487 -18.26 -2.18 34.56
C SER A 487 -18.22 -2.09 36.08
N LYS A 488 -19.38 -2.21 36.75
CA LYS A 488 -19.64 -3.13 37.88
C LYS A 488 -21.03 -2.92 38.47
N SER A 489 -21.79 -3.99 38.58
CA SER A 489 -23.10 -4.05 39.25
C SER A 489 -23.10 -5.16 40.30
N VAL A 490 -24.02 -5.03 41.29
CA VAL A 490 -24.35 -6.02 42.34
C VAL A 490 -23.22 -6.12 43.41
N VAL A 491 -23.44 -5.97 44.72
CA VAL A 491 -24.47 -6.56 45.63
C VAL A 491 -24.92 -5.57 46.73
N THR A 492 -26.16 -5.80 47.21
CA THR A 492 -26.96 -5.21 48.33
C THR A 492 -26.22 -4.76 49.61
N GLU A 493 -26.78 -3.95 50.53
CA GLU A 493 -28.17 -3.96 51.06
C GLU A 493 -28.58 -2.68 51.85
N SER A 494 -29.88 -2.60 52.21
CA SER A 494 -30.57 -1.70 53.18
C SER A 494 -31.20 -0.36 52.69
N LEU A 495 -32.54 -0.35 52.76
CA LEU A 495 -33.48 0.78 52.80
C LEU A 495 -33.75 1.16 54.28
N PRO A 496 -34.51 2.23 54.66
CA PRO A 496 -35.34 3.15 53.86
C PRO A 496 -34.98 4.65 54.14
N MET A 497 -35.79 5.72 53.97
CA MET A 497 -37.22 5.95 53.59
C MET A 497 -37.42 7.38 53.01
N GLU A 498 -38.65 7.64 52.54
CA GLU A 498 -39.40 8.93 52.44
C GLU A 498 -38.91 10.11 51.58
N SER A 499 -39.75 10.39 50.57
CA SER A 499 -39.90 11.59 49.73
C SER A 499 -40.79 12.66 50.45
N PRO A 500 -40.93 13.94 50.00
CA PRO A 500 -41.57 14.26 48.71
C PRO A 500 -41.15 15.57 47.99
N GLU A 501 -41.70 15.75 46.77
CA GLU A 501 -41.99 17.02 46.06
C GLU A 501 -40.82 17.99 45.70
N GLY A 502 -40.73 18.55 44.48
CA GLY A 502 -41.62 18.41 43.32
C GLY A 502 -41.13 19.19 42.08
N ASP A 503 -41.96 19.11 41.04
CA ASP A 503 -41.97 19.85 39.77
C ASP A 503 -40.86 19.69 38.71
N GLN A 504 -41.35 19.27 37.53
CA GLN A 504 -40.71 19.29 36.23
C GLN A 504 -40.69 20.73 35.67
N VAL A 505 -39.85 21.02 34.66
CA VAL A 505 -40.35 21.43 33.33
C VAL A 505 -39.20 21.54 32.32
N THR A 506 -39.50 20.99 31.14
CA THR A 506 -38.74 20.85 29.90
C THR A 506 -37.86 22.03 29.45
N THR A 507 -36.66 21.68 28.99
CA THR A 507 -35.96 22.40 27.92
C THR A 507 -36.72 22.28 26.60
N THR A 508 -36.74 23.35 25.80
CA THR A 508 -36.53 23.34 24.33
C THR A 508 -36.67 24.73 23.73
N GLU A 509 -35.55 25.41 23.47
CA GLU A 509 -35.46 26.35 22.34
C GLU A 509 -34.11 26.18 21.64
N SER A 510 -34.10 26.38 20.32
CA SER A 510 -33.06 25.81 19.44
C SER A 510 -31.95 26.80 19.12
N LEU A 511 -30.70 26.30 19.08
CA LEU A 511 -29.46 27.06 18.80
C LEU A 511 -29.46 27.91 17.50
N LYS A 512 -30.44 27.74 16.59
CA LYS A 512 -30.64 28.62 15.43
C LYS A 512 -30.98 30.08 15.81
N GLN A 513 -31.77 30.33 16.86
CA GLN A 513 -32.18 31.68 17.26
C GLN A 513 -31.05 32.54 17.88
N ILE A 514 -29.87 31.94 18.17
CA ILE A 514 -28.72 32.66 18.70
C ILE A 514 -27.82 33.16 17.56
N CYS A 515 -27.65 32.37 16.49
CA CYS A 515 -26.86 32.77 15.32
C CYS A 515 -27.45 33.98 14.58
N ASP A 516 -28.77 34.06 14.44
CA ASP A 516 -29.45 35.16 13.73
C ASP A 516 -29.29 36.53 14.43
N ARG A 517 -28.82 36.58 15.69
CA ARG A 517 -28.61 37.83 16.45
C ARG A 517 -27.22 38.46 16.31
N LEU A 518 -26.30 37.83 15.59
CA LEU A 518 -24.91 38.31 15.45
C LEU A 518 -24.49 38.73 14.03
N GLN A 519 -25.40 38.72 13.05
CA GLN A 519 -25.12 39.22 11.69
C GLN A 519 -25.57 40.67 11.43
N ASP A 520 -26.43 41.25 12.27
CA ASP A 520 -26.84 42.65 12.15
C ASP A 520 -25.87 43.61 12.88
N LYS A 521 -24.72 43.92 12.24
CA LYS A 521 -24.02 45.23 12.29
C LYS A 521 -22.69 45.26 11.50
N GLU A 522 -22.74 45.04 10.19
CA GLU A 522 -21.79 45.69 9.27
C GLU A 522 -22.52 46.69 8.38
N GLY A 523 -21.99 47.91 8.29
CA GLY A 523 -22.59 48.98 7.51
C GLY A 523 -21.67 50.18 7.28
N ILE A 524 -21.23 50.32 6.03
CA ILE A 524 -20.86 51.58 5.34
C ILE A 524 -19.41 52.10 5.53
N THR A 525 -18.65 52.01 4.43
CA THR A 525 -17.50 52.85 4.02
C THR A 525 -18.03 54.08 3.22
N PRO A 526 -17.28 55.19 2.93
CA PRO A 526 -15.83 55.25 2.66
C PRO A 526 -15.01 56.53 3.05
N ALA A 527 -13.67 56.39 2.91
CA ALA A 527 -12.54 57.29 2.52
C ALA A 527 -12.72 58.83 2.24
N PRO A 528 -11.66 59.67 2.06
CA PRO A 528 -10.19 59.49 2.26
C PRO A 528 -9.40 60.66 2.93
N THR A 529 -8.07 60.53 2.97
CA THR A 529 -7.00 61.59 2.90
C THR A 529 -6.70 62.55 4.07
N ARG A 530 -5.47 62.44 4.62
CA ARG A 530 -4.36 63.39 4.29
C ARG A 530 -2.96 62.89 4.69
N ARG A 531 -1.97 63.12 3.81
CA ARG A 531 -0.53 62.96 4.09
C ARG A 531 -0.01 64.14 4.93
N ARG A 532 0.99 63.92 5.81
CA ARG A 532 2.09 64.89 5.97
C ARG A 532 3.41 64.21 6.40
N LYS A 533 4.51 64.60 5.73
CA LYS A 533 5.89 64.22 6.05
C LYS A 533 6.50 65.20 7.06
N GLN A 534 7.36 64.72 7.97
CA GLN A 534 8.57 65.42 8.46
C GLN A 534 9.42 64.37 9.20
N ARG A 535 10.60 63.96 8.73
CA ARG A 535 11.87 64.65 8.42
C ARG A 535 12.78 64.76 9.65
N VAL A 536 13.71 63.82 9.73
CA VAL A 536 14.87 63.76 10.65
C VAL A 536 15.77 64.98 10.50
N ASN A 537 16.39 65.44 11.59
CA ASN A 537 17.76 66.00 11.58
C ASN A 537 18.44 65.88 12.97
N PRO A 538 19.79 65.90 13.08
CA PRO A 538 20.53 65.33 14.22
C PRO A 538 21.38 66.33 15.06
N GLN A 539 22.27 65.79 15.91
CA GLN A 539 23.28 66.41 16.82
C GLN A 539 22.78 66.61 18.29
N LYS A 540 23.61 66.53 19.36
CA LYS A 540 25.08 66.67 19.52
C LYS A 540 25.60 66.00 20.83
N LYS A 541 26.92 65.70 20.93
CA LYS A 541 27.64 65.27 22.17
C LYS A 541 28.28 66.46 22.93
N PRO A 542 28.51 66.34 24.25
CA PRO A 542 29.87 66.36 24.86
C PRO A 542 30.03 65.25 25.96
N ILE A 543 31.13 64.51 26.20
CA ILE A 543 32.52 64.82 26.71
C ILE A 543 32.45 65.58 28.07
N THR A 544 32.99 65.12 29.22
CA THR A 544 34.41 64.85 29.57
C THR A 544 34.59 64.15 30.95
N GLU A 545 35.60 63.26 31.12
CA GLU A 545 36.34 62.82 32.37
C GLU A 545 35.59 62.30 33.64
N ALA A 546 36.14 61.47 34.56
CA ALA A 546 37.48 60.89 34.80
C ALA A 546 37.42 59.44 35.39
N SER A 547 38.58 58.82 35.68
CA SER A 547 38.81 57.38 35.89
C SER A 547 38.90 56.84 37.34
N THR A 548 38.45 55.60 37.59
CA THR A 548 39.00 54.66 38.61
C THR A 548 38.73 53.20 38.22
N GLU A 549 39.67 52.28 38.44
CA GLU A 549 39.54 50.85 38.09
C GLU A 549 38.96 50.00 39.24
N THR A 550 37.85 49.27 39.01
CA THR A 550 37.47 48.07 39.81
C THR A 550 36.45 47.18 39.07
N GLY A 551 36.86 45.97 38.65
CA GLY A 551 35.97 44.84 38.31
C GLY A 551 35.07 44.98 37.05
N PRO A 552 34.53 43.86 36.51
CA PRO A 552 33.55 43.91 35.44
C PRO A 552 32.19 44.42 35.98
N PRO A 553 31.60 45.50 35.42
CA PRO A 553 30.36 46.03 35.94
C PRO A 553 29.17 45.14 35.53
N THR A 554 28.41 44.67 36.52
CA THR A 554 27.09 44.06 36.31
C THR A 554 26.09 45.15 35.92
N THR A 555 26.17 45.62 34.67
CA THR A 555 25.27 46.64 34.14
C THR A 555 23.90 46.03 33.90
N THR A 556 22.92 46.38 34.73
CA THR A 556 21.51 46.07 34.52
C THR A 556 21.01 46.78 33.26
N LEU A 557 20.96 46.06 32.15
CA LEU A 557 20.49 46.55 30.86
C LEU A 557 19.04 47.06 30.97
N SER A 558 18.80 48.29 30.51
CA SER A 558 17.46 48.87 30.42
C SER A 558 16.56 48.04 29.48
N PRO A 559 15.23 48.14 29.59
CA PRO A 559 14.30 47.37 28.75
C PRO A 559 14.58 47.55 27.25
N GLU A 560 14.80 48.79 26.79
CA GLU A 560 15.15 49.11 25.39
C GLU A 560 16.45 48.44 24.93
N MET A 561 17.48 48.37 25.79
CA MET A 561 18.74 47.69 25.47
C MET A 561 18.61 46.16 25.40
N LYS A 562 17.64 45.58 26.12
CA LYS A 562 17.32 44.15 26.00
C LYS A 562 16.57 43.85 24.71
N GLU A 563 15.62 44.71 24.33
CA GLU A 563 14.85 44.56 23.09
C GLU A 563 15.72 44.77 21.85
N LEU A 564 16.58 45.80 21.84
CA LEU A 564 17.63 45.97 20.82
C LEU A 564 18.53 44.75 20.72
N ARG A 565 19.08 44.26 21.84
CA ARG A 565 19.94 43.07 21.84
C ARG A 565 19.19 41.82 21.37
N HIS A 566 17.89 41.70 21.64
CA HIS A 566 17.09 40.58 21.14
C HIS A 566 16.85 40.68 19.63
N HIS A 567 16.71 41.89 19.08
CA HIS A 567 16.62 42.09 17.62
C HIS A 567 17.97 41.81 16.94
N GLU A 568 19.07 42.31 17.50
CA GLU A 568 20.44 42.01 17.05
C GLU A 568 20.73 40.50 17.06
N LEU A 569 20.39 39.78 18.15
CA LEU A 569 20.56 38.32 18.23
C LEU A 569 19.69 37.54 17.23
N VAL A 570 18.51 38.06 16.88
CA VAL A 570 17.65 37.44 15.85
C VAL A 570 18.22 37.69 14.46
N GLU A 571 18.72 38.89 14.15
CA GLU A 571 19.39 39.20 12.89
C GLU A 571 20.68 38.38 12.72
N GLU A 572 21.55 38.33 13.73
CA GLU A 572 22.75 37.46 13.74
C GLU A 572 22.38 35.97 13.54
N SER A 573 21.30 35.49 14.17
CA SER A 573 20.83 34.11 14.00
C SER A 573 20.38 33.80 12.56
N VAL A 574 19.75 34.77 11.88
CA VAL A 574 19.36 34.65 10.46
C VAL A 574 20.59 34.65 9.56
N GLU A 575 21.55 35.55 9.78
CA GLU A 575 22.80 35.59 9.01
C GLU A 575 23.61 34.29 9.15
N VAL A 576 23.72 33.76 10.37
CA VAL A 576 24.36 32.47 10.67
C VAL A 576 23.61 31.33 9.97
N GLY A 577 22.27 31.34 10.00
CA GLY A 577 21.44 30.36 9.27
C GLY A 577 21.71 30.36 7.76
N ILE A 578 21.75 31.54 7.14
CA ILE A 578 22.08 31.74 5.71
C ILE A 578 23.49 31.23 5.40
N MET A 579 24.47 31.51 6.26
CA MET A 579 25.84 31.02 6.12
C MET A 579 25.90 29.48 6.12
N PHE A 580 25.18 28.80 7.02
CA PHE A 580 25.14 27.33 7.04
C PHE A 580 24.37 26.75 5.85
N ALA A 581 23.29 27.40 5.39
CA ALA A 581 22.51 26.99 4.23
C ALA A 581 23.27 27.11 2.89
N SER A 582 24.28 27.98 2.79
CA SER A 582 25.11 28.13 1.58
C SER A 582 25.73 26.81 1.10
N LYS A 583 26.19 25.96 2.02
CA LYS A 583 26.82 24.66 1.70
C LYS A 583 25.88 23.72 0.93
N PRO A 584 24.70 23.30 1.46
CA PRO A 584 23.80 22.40 0.75
C PRO A 584 23.24 23.00 -0.54
N ILE A 585 23.01 24.33 -0.60
CA ILE A 585 22.56 25.01 -1.83
C ILE A 585 23.63 24.88 -2.93
N VAL A 586 24.88 25.23 -2.64
CA VAL A 586 25.98 25.12 -3.62
C VAL A 586 26.24 23.65 -3.99
N GLN A 587 26.13 22.72 -3.03
CA GLN A 587 26.24 21.28 -3.32
C GLN A 587 25.14 20.81 -4.27
N ALA A 588 23.88 21.22 -4.05
CA ALA A 588 22.76 20.86 -4.93
C ALA A 588 22.93 21.39 -6.36
N ILE A 589 23.42 22.63 -6.51
CA ILE A 589 23.74 23.23 -7.82
C ILE A 589 24.93 22.51 -8.50
N THR A 590 25.92 22.07 -7.72
CA THR A 590 27.14 21.46 -8.26
C THR A 590 26.94 19.99 -8.68
N ASN A 591 26.11 19.23 -7.95
CA ASN A 591 25.92 17.78 -8.15
C ASN A 591 25.64 17.36 -9.62
N PRO A 592 24.75 18.02 -10.40
CA PRO A 592 24.47 17.63 -11.79
C PRO A 592 25.67 17.73 -12.73
N PHE A 593 26.65 18.58 -12.44
CA PHE A 593 27.84 18.76 -13.29
C PHE A 593 28.95 17.75 -12.98
N ILE A 594 29.03 17.26 -11.74
CA ILE A 594 30.06 16.29 -11.31
C ILE A 594 29.83 14.91 -11.92
N GLY A 595 28.58 14.49 -12.16
CA GLY A 595 28.28 13.20 -12.80
C GLY A 595 28.89 13.08 -14.21
N PRO A 596 28.57 13.97 -15.16
CA PRO A 596 29.18 13.99 -16.49
C PRO A 596 30.70 14.17 -16.48
N LEU A 597 31.23 14.97 -15.54
CA LEU A 597 32.68 15.14 -15.36
C LEU A 597 33.35 13.81 -14.98
N THR A 598 32.78 13.10 -14.01
CA THR A 598 33.25 11.80 -13.52
C THR A 598 33.30 10.76 -14.63
N ASN A 599 32.33 10.77 -15.55
CA ASN A 599 32.30 9.86 -16.71
C ASN A 599 33.41 10.17 -17.75
N ARG A 600 34.00 11.37 -17.75
CA ARG A 600 35.05 11.78 -18.70
C ARG A 600 36.48 11.63 -18.18
N ILE A 601 36.70 11.88 -16.88
CA ILE A 601 38.04 11.85 -16.26
C ILE A 601 38.19 10.83 -15.12
N GLY A 602 37.20 9.95 -14.96
CA GLY A 602 37.18 8.90 -13.94
C GLY A 602 36.84 9.41 -12.53
N TYR A 603 36.59 8.48 -11.61
CA TYR A 603 36.14 8.78 -10.23
C TYR A 603 37.22 9.40 -9.33
N SER A 604 38.49 9.04 -9.53
CA SER A 604 39.57 9.39 -8.59
C SER A 604 39.95 10.88 -8.61
N ILE A 605 39.95 11.52 -9.79
CA ILE A 605 40.40 12.91 -9.94
C ILE A 605 39.41 13.92 -9.33
N PRO A 606 38.09 13.87 -9.63
CA PRO A 606 37.11 14.73 -8.95
C PRO A 606 37.07 14.49 -7.45
N MET A 607 37.17 13.22 -7.00
CA MET A 607 37.17 12.87 -5.58
C MET A 607 38.36 13.49 -4.84
N PHE A 608 39.58 13.36 -5.37
CA PHE A 608 40.78 13.98 -4.77
C PHE A 608 40.68 15.51 -4.76
N THR A 609 40.26 16.12 -5.87
CA THR A 609 40.04 17.57 -5.97
C THR A 609 39.01 18.05 -4.94
N GLY A 610 37.95 17.27 -4.70
CA GLY A 610 36.95 17.54 -3.68
C GLY A 610 37.52 17.55 -2.25
N PHE A 611 38.39 16.61 -1.91
CA PHE A 611 39.08 16.59 -0.62
C PHE A 611 40.04 17.79 -0.44
N VAL A 612 40.77 18.19 -1.49
CA VAL A 612 41.63 19.39 -1.45
C VAL A 612 40.81 20.66 -1.26
N ILE A 613 39.69 20.81 -1.98
CA ILE A 613 38.76 21.93 -1.79
C ILE A 613 38.17 21.94 -0.37
N MET A 614 37.74 20.78 0.15
CA MET A 614 37.25 20.67 1.52
C MET A 614 38.31 21.02 2.57
N PHE A 615 39.56 20.60 2.39
CA PHE A 615 40.66 20.95 3.29
C PHE A 615 40.90 22.47 3.32
N LEU A 616 41.16 23.07 2.15
CA LEU A 616 41.47 24.50 2.04
C LEU A 616 40.31 25.39 2.53
N SER A 617 39.07 25.03 2.19
CA SER A 617 37.89 25.77 2.65
C SER A 617 37.62 25.59 4.15
N THR A 618 37.94 24.44 4.75
CA THR A 618 37.81 24.24 6.20
C THR A 618 38.89 24.98 6.98
N LEU A 619 40.11 25.06 6.45
CA LEU A 619 41.17 25.90 7.01
C LEU A 619 40.82 27.40 6.90
N LEU A 620 40.27 27.82 5.76
CA LEU A 620 39.75 29.19 5.57
C LEU A 620 38.60 29.52 6.53
N PHE A 621 37.73 28.55 6.83
CA PHE A 621 36.67 28.70 7.84
C PHE A 621 37.26 28.80 9.26
N ALA A 622 38.29 28.01 9.58
CA ALA A 622 38.95 28.03 10.89
C ALA A 622 39.68 29.36 11.19
N MET A 623 40.23 30.00 10.16
CA MET A 623 40.95 31.28 10.26
C MET A 623 40.09 32.51 9.93
N GLY A 624 38.84 32.31 9.49
CA GLY A 624 37.96 33.38 9.04
C GLY A 624 37.49 34.27 10.19
N THR A 625 37.80 35.57 10.09
CA THR A 625 37.39 36.60 11.08
C THR A 625 36.24 37.49 10.58
N ASN A 626 35.75 37.28 9.35
CA ASN A 626 34.71 38.08 8.71
C ASN A 626 33.65 37.14 8.10
N TYR A 627 32.37 37.48 8.28
CA TYR A 627 31.21 36.78 7.71
C TYR A 627 31.40 36.40 6.23
N ALA A 628 31.88 37.34 5.40
CA ALA A 628 32.08 37.09 3.97
C ALA A 628 33.08 35.94 3.71
N ILE A 629 34.15 35.85 4.51
CA ILE A 629 35.15 34.77 4.41
C ILE A 629 34.53 33.43 4.84
N LEU A 630 33.74 33.43 5.91
CA LEU A 630 33.07 32.23 6.42
C LEU A 630 31.99 31.72 5.44
N PHE A 631 31.24 32.64 4.82
CA PHE A 631 30.25 32.33 3.77
C PHE A 631 30.90 31.74 2.51
N ILE A 632 31.98 32.35 2.02
CA ILE A 632 32.76 31.82 0.87
C ILE A 632 33.34 30.44 1.20
N ALA A 633 33.91 30.28 2.40
CA ALA A 633 34.42 29.00 2.87
C ALA A 633 33.33 27.90 2.93
N ARG A 634 32.13 28.20 3.45
CA ARG A 634 30.99 27.27 3.45
C ARG A 634 30.47 26.93 2.06
N SER A 635 30.44 27.91 1.16
CA SER A 635 30.09 27.71 -0.25
C SER A 635 31.10 26.78 -0.94
N LEU A 636 32.40 26.99 -0.74
CA LEU A 636 33.46 26.12 -1.27
C LEU A 636 33.42 24.70 -0.67
N GLN A 637 33.07 24.55 0.61
CA GLN A 637 32.78 23.23 1.19
C GLN A 637 31.61 22.52 0.48
N GLY A 638 30.64 23.24 -0.07
CA GLY A 638 29.56 22.69 -0.89
C GLY A 638 30.07 22.07 -2.19
N VAL A 639 30.97 22.78 -2.89
CA VAL A 639 31.65 22.28 -4.11
C VAL A 639 32.50 21.04 -3.78
N GLY A 640 33.33 21.11 -2.74
CA GLY A 640 34.16 19.98 -2.31
C GLY A 640 33.34 18.75 -1.90
N SER A 641 32.20 18.99 -1.24
CA SER A 641 31.25 17.94 -0.84
C SER A 641 30.54 17.30 -2.03
N ALA A 642 30.17 18.06 -3.07
CA ALA A 642 29.61 17.52 -4.31
C ALA A 642 30.61 16.60 -5.03
N CYS A 643 31.85 17.07 -5.17
CA CYS A 643 32.94 16.32 -5.77
C CYS A 643 33.22 14.99 -5.06
N THR A 644 33.23 14.97 -3.72
CA THR A 644 33.45 13.72 -2.96
C THR A 644 32.22 12.82 -2.93
N SER A 645 31.00 13.36 -2.75
CA SER A 645 29.80 12.53 -2.63
C SER A 645 29.37 11.90 -3.94
N VAL A 646 29.37 12.65 -5.06
CA VAL A 646 28.93 12.14 -6.36
C VAL A 646 29.95 11.14 -6.91
N ALA A 647 31.25 11.48 -6.90
CA ALA A 647 32.27 10.55 -7.35
C ALA A 647 32.42 9.35 -6.39
N GLY A 648 32.22 9.53 -5.09
CA GLY A 648 32.27 8.46 -4.08
C GLY A 648 31.17 7.42 -4.27
N MET A 649 29.91 7.86 -4.39
CA MET A 649 28.77 6.96 -4.61
C MET A 649 28.79 6.34 -6.01
N GLY A 650 29.23 7.09 -7.03
CA GLY A 650 29.45 6.57 -8.38
C GLY A 650 30.53 5.49 -8.44
N MET A 651 31.66 5.70 -7.76
CA MET A 651 32.73 4.70 -7.63
C MET A 651 32.21 3.44 -6.94
N LEU A 652 31.46 3.59 -5.85
CA LEU A 652 30.90 2.45 -5.11
C LEU A 652 29.90 1.66 -5.95
N ALA A 653 29.05 2.34 -6.73
CA ALA A 653 28.12 1.70 -7.66
C ALA A 653 28.80 1.02 -8.86
N ALA A 654 30.02 1.43 -9.22
CA ALA A 654 30.83 0.80 -10.27
C ALA A 654 31.61 -0.43 -9.75
N PHE A 655 32.10 -0.39 -8.50
CA PHE A 655 32.81 -1.52 -7.87
C PHE A 655 31.88 -2.66 -7.42
N TYR A 656 30.63 -2.36 -7.06
CA TYR A 656 29.63 -3.35 -6.68
C TYR A 656 28.52 -3.40 -7.74
N PRO A 657 28.62 -4.27 -8.76
CA PRO A 657 27.62 -4.39 -9.82
C PRO A 657 26.36 -5.17 -9.39
N ASP A 658 26.46 -6.05 -8.39
CA ASP A 658 25.30 -6.76 -7.83
C ASP A 658 24.43 -5.83 -6.98
N ASP A 659 23.11 -5.85 -7.20
CA ASP A 659 22.16 -4.97 -6.52
C ASP A 659 22.16 -5.11 -4.99
N ARG A 660 22.39 -6.32 -4.48
CA ARG A 660 22.36 -6.60 -3.04
C ARG A 660 23.66 -6.16 -2.35
N GLU A 661 24.81 -6.47 -2.95
CA GLU A 661 26.10 -6.00 -2.44
C GLU A 661 26.23 -4.48 -2.56
N ARG A 662 25.78 -3.89 -3.67
CA ARG A 662 25.69 -2.45 -3.88
C ARG A 662 24.80 -1.79 -2.82
N GLY A 663 23.61 -2.35 -2.57
CA GLY A 663 22.69 -1.86 -1.54
C GLY A 663 23.33 -1.86 -0.14
N ASN A 664 24.04 -2.92 0.22
CA ASN A 664 24.76 -3.02 1.49
C ASN A 664 25.92 -2.01 1.58
N ALA A 665 26.74 -1.88 0.53
CA ALA A 665 27.86 -0.96 0.49
C ALA A 665 27.39 0.51 0.58
N MET A 666 26.35 0.87 -0.18
CA MET A 666 25.73 2.20 -0.12
C MET A 666 25.08 2.47 1.24
N ALA A 667 24.43 1.48 1.86
CA ALA A 667 23.87 1.61 3.20
C ALA A 667 24.95 1.84 4.27
N LEU A 668 26.10 1.16 4.16
CA LEU A 668 27.25 1.37 5.06
C LEU A 668 27.84 2.79 4.89
N ALA A 669 28.00 3.25 3.65
CA ALA A 669 28.50 4.59 3.35
C ALA A 669 27.56 5.70 3.85
N LEU A 670 26.24 5.56 3.61
CA LEU A 670 25.23 6.50 4.11
C LEU A 670 25.08 6.45 5.64
N GLY A 671 25.22 5.27 6.25
CA GLY A 671 25.27 5.11 7.70
C GLY A 671 26.46 5.85 8.34
N GLY A 672 27.64 5.78 7.72
CA GLY A 672 28.81 6.55 8.15
C GLY A 672 28.60 8.07 8.07
N LEU A 673 27.90 8.56 7.02
CA LEU A 673 27.55 9.98 6.90
C LEU A 673 26.58 10.42 8.02
N ALA A 674 25.54 9.63 8.30
CA ALA A 674 24.60 9.91 9.38
C ALA A 674 25.28 9.90 10.76
N LEU A 675 26.19 8.95 11.00
CA LEU A 675 27.01 8.89 12.22
C LEU A 675 27.87 10.15 12.38
N GLY A 676 28.46 10.66 11.29
CA GLY A 676 29.22 11.92 11.29
C GLY A 676 28.37 13.15 11.63
N VAL A 677 27.13 13.22 11.13
CA VAL A 677 26.18 14.29 11.48
C VAL A 677 25.75 14.21 12.95
N MET A 678 25.63 13.01 13.52
CA MET A 678 25.27 12.79 14.93
C MET A 678 26.41 13.12 15.91
N ILE A 679 27.65 12.68 15.60
CA ILE A 679 28.83 12.89 16.46
C ILE A 679 29.41 14.31 16.33
N GLY A 680 29.26 14.93 15.15
CA GLY A 680 29.86 16.23 14.83
C GLY A 680 29.51 17.37 15.80
N PRO A 681 28.23 17.66 16.10
CA PRO A 681 27.86 18.77 16.98
C PRO A 681 28.31 18.58 18.44
N PRO A 682 28.13 17.42 19.11
CA PRO A 682 28.67 17.19 20.45
C PRO A 682 30.21 17.31 20.50
N PHE A 683 30.92 16.71 19.54
CA PHE A 683 32.38 16.82 19.46
C PHE A 683 32.83 18.27 19.23
N GLY A 684 32.14 19.00 18.35
CA GLY A 684 32.41 20.40 18.05
C GLY A 684 32.19 21.32 19.25
N GLY A 685 31.13 21.11 20.03
CA GLY A 685 30.84 21.86 21.26
C GLY A 685 31.94 21.67 22.31
N VAL A 686 32.29 20.43 22.62
CA VAL A 686 33.37 20.11 23.58
C VAL A 686 34.71 20.69 23.12
N MET A 687 35.09 20.52 21.86
CA MET A 687 36.36 21.08 21.35
C MET A 687 36.36 22.62 21.33
N TYR A 688 35.22 23.27 21.09
CA TYR A 688 35.08 24.72 21.16
C TYR A 688 35.29 25.24 22.59
N GLU A 689 34.72 24.57 23.59
CA GLU A 689 34.82 24.95 25.01
C GLU A 689 36.23 24.76 25.59
N PHE A 690 36.85 23.59 25.35
CA PHE A 690 38.14 23.24 25.98
C PHE A 690 39.39 23.73 25.23
N VAL A 691 39.32 23.93 23.91
CA VAL A 691 40.50 24.25 23.07
C VAL A 691 40.31 25.55 22.27
N GLY A 692 39.09 26.08 22.21
CA GLY A 692 38.76 27.36 21.59
C GLY A 692 38.28 27.27 20.15
N ARG A 693 37.76 28.41 19.65
CA ARG A 693 36.92 28.52 18.45
C ARG A 693 37.44 27.85 17.16
N ALA A 694 38.76 27.78 16.96
CA ALA A 694 39.35 27.23 15.74
C ALA A 694 39.57 25.71 15.79
N ALA A 695 39.64 25.11 17.00
CA ALA A 695 40.06 23.73 17.18
C ALA A 695 39.16 22.68 16.48
N PRO A 696 37.81 22.75 16.52
CA PRO A 696 36.96 21.79 15.82
C PRO A 696 37.24 21.76 14.30
N PHE A 697 37.50 22.93 13.72
CA PHE A 697 37.71 23.11 12.29
C PHE A 697 39.12 22.70 11.86
N LEU A 698 40.15 22.94 12.69
CA LEU A 698 41.51 22.46 12.43
C LEU A 698 41.61 20.93 12.47
N VAL A 699 40.93 20.28 13.42
CA VAL A 699 40.83 18.80 13.47
C VAL A 699 40.12 18.27 12.23
N LEU A 700 38.99 18.88 11.84
CA LEU A 700 38.25 18.49 10.63
C LEU A 700 39.07 18.70 9.35
N ALA A 701 39.85 19.78 9.26
CA ALA A 701 40.79 20.02 8.17
C ALA A 701 41.85 18.92 8.12
N PHE A 702 42.50 18.59 9.26
CA PHE A 702 43.49 17.51 9.33
C PHE A 702 42.93 16.15 8.89
N LEU A 703 41.71 15.80 9.31
CA LEU A 703 41.03 14.59 8.86
C LEU A 703 40.80 14.57 7.33
N SER A 704 40.31 15.68 6.76
CA SER A 704 40.10 15.79 5.31
C SER A 704 41.41 15.70 4.50
N LEU A 705 42.51 16.24 5.03
CA LEU A 705 43.85 16.14 4.44
C LEU A 705 44.38 14.69 4.50
N PHE A 706 44.17 14.00 5.61
CA PHE A 706 44.60 12.62 5.81
C PHE A 706 43.89 11.66 4.84
N ASP A 707 42.59 11.83 4.64
CA ASP A 707 41.81 11.03 3.67
C ASP A 707 42.17 11.38 2.21
N GLY A 708 42.39 12.66 1.89
CA GLY A 708 42.97 13.07 0.61
C GLY A 708 44.32 12.39 0.34
N ARG A 709 45.22 12.35 1.35
CA ARG A 709 46.54 11.70 1.26
C ARG A 709 46.43 10.19 1.05
N LYS A 710 45.52 9.50 1.74
CA LYS A 710 45.25 8.06 1.52
C LYS A 710 44.82 7.79 0.08
N LYS A 711 43.91 8.62 -0.46
CA LYS A 711 43.43 8.47 -1.85
C LYS A 711 44.52 8.74 -2.87
N LEU A 712 45.38 9.73 -2.65
CA LEU A 712 46.55 9.99 -3.49
C LEU A 712 47.54 8.82 -3.46
N PHE A 713 47.84 8.27 -2.27
CA PHE A 713 48.68 7.08 -2.12
C PHE A 713 48.09 5.87 -2.84
N PHE A 714 46.78 5.62 -2.70
CA PHE A 714 46.10 4.50 -3.37
C PHE A 714 46.10 4.66 -4.89
N TYR A 715 45.87 5.88 -5.39
CA TYR A 715 45.95 6.20 -6.82
C TYR A 715 47.36 6.02 -7.37
N TRP A 716 48.38 6.51 -6.65
CA TRP A 716 49.79 6.36 -7.03
C TRP A 716 50.23 4.88 -7.01
N PHE A 717 49.81 4.12 -6.00
CA PHE A 717 50.06 2.68 -5.90
C PHE A 717 49.40 1.90 -7.04
N TYR A 718 48.15 2.21 -7.40
CA TYR A 718 47.48 1.58 -8.54
C TYR A 718 48.14 1.95 -9.88
N ALA A 719 48.45 3.24 -10.10
CA ALA A 719 49.14 3.70 -11.31
C ALA A 719 50.58 3.17 -11.43
N MET A 720 51.21 2.83 -10.31
CA MET A 720 52.50 2.12 -10.28
C MET A 720 52.32 0.64 -10.65
N MET A 721 51.38 -0.07 -10.01
CA MET A 721 51.05 -1.47 -10.32
C MET A 721 50.69 -1.69 -11.80
N ASP A 722 49.91 -0.79 -12.39
CA ASP A 722 49.48 -0.87 -13.80
C ASP A 722 50.68 -0.72 -14.77
N LYS A 723 51.64 0.14 -14.43
CA LYS A 723 52.92 0.25 -15.16
C LYS A 723 53.81 -0.98 -14.98
N THR A 724 53.84 -1.59 -13.79
CA THR A 724 54.60 -2.84 -13.57
C THR A 724 54.01 -4.02 -14.34
N PHE A 725 52.68 -4.08 -14.47
CA PHE A 725 52.01 -5.12 -15.25
C PHE A 725 52.24 -4.97 -16.77
N GLN A 726 52.31 -3.75 -17.30
CA GLN A 726 52.72 -3.55 -18.71
C GLN A 726 54.20 -3.86 -18.96
N PHE A 727 55.09 -3.71 -17.97
CA PHE A 727 56.51 -4.05 -18.11
C PHE A 727 56.81 -5.55 -17.98
N ASN A 728 55.96 -6.33 -17.30
CA ASN A 728 56.09 -7.79 -17.18
C ASN A 728 55.25 -8.57 -18.23
N GLY A 729 54.69 -7.86 -19.22
CA GLY A 729 53.86 -8.42 -20.30
C GLY A 729 54.46 -8.23 -21.70
N LEU A 730 55.78 -8.03 -21.78
CA LEU A 730 56.58 -7.84 -23.01
C LEU A 730 57.74 -8.84 -23.05
#